data_AF-A0A816ZYF9-F1
#
_entry.id   AF-A0A816ZYF9-F1
#
_cell.length_a   1.000
_cell.length_b   1.000
_cell.length_c   1.000
_cell.angle_alpha   90.00
_cell.angle_beta   90.00
_cell.angle_gamma   90.00
#
_symmetry.space_group_name_H-M   'P 1'
#
loop_
_entity.id
_entity.type
_entity.pdbx_description
1 polymer ?
#
loop_
_entity_poly.entity_id
_entity_poly.type
_entity_poly.pdbx_seq_one_letter_code
_entity_poly.pdbx_strand_id
1 'polypeptide(L)'
;MALPCFCTLDCNWGKVALIILPMTIRFMAQSTDSRRIQTVKFRDHTVEIHTVIINGIECLRLRDVQIKFPAVQVLSIDKIHQAFIHDEHGNDLEPLRIVACIGQVVEAEESLESFDNDFPSDLDEIKVTFKCTDINVQEIIRQITNAMTQMYELHEYTTPCYFFILPAKHSDMMLIDTVESWRHTHYKLYFLCECSRDPKEMHVAPHEGYSIKKARDFVVKYAPHLRITIQIAQVLLSVGGLVIPQLGNAAKFINNAVPSRFQDPQYYEDIQQQLEMVDNLLNKVDNQQYRAGASVVGRHQSRGTALQGAELREIQTYLERVDDKRSLGNLYRKVTADGHVRWVCLQHYDNISYNNEMSKYIKEFEAMGGKFNSNTNEASISQVNITSKNVEMMCKALGKGFNIVKLICRECSIDEDDLEKLLDIIINRSSIRCLNMGSIRVRNFFGITMYTCQEMIAEFNNQSLKVRFSNTYYDGNTLMFTRFLFQNKIHKNLDLSATDFLWHESDLRRCMEFNAVVTRLALEYTNNVSILNVIFYLKTNALQQLKLTHSLYESSTLSHFCEMLKKTKTLIELDLMDYTGFEDEDFINTLLEILKEHKSIKYLNIHITNVQPSNQKEVDLMKSLQNDELISHLCISSSVISSEFAEALLHAGAKRDTFTYLEFYNCQVEDDDKAKLQSLYENGSLHQLNFYEAPRWYVLLDETNGWVNIGKRSSSISTGNGSPNFVQLVTLLLREDLEQN
;
A
#
# COMPACT_ATOMS: atom_id res chain seq x y z
N MET A 1 44.89 -0.94 34.33
CA MET A 1 46.09 -1.79 34.17
C MET A 1 45.74 -2.97 33.26
N ALA A 2 46.67 -3.86 32.93
CA ALA A 2 46.54 -4.74 31.76
C ALA A 2 45.56 -5.95 31.90
N LEU A 3 45.15 -6.45 30.73
CA LEU A 3 44.78 -7.83 30.34
C LEU A 3 45.71 -8.91 30.98
N PRO A 4 45.34 -10.23 31.08
CA PRO A 4 44.82 -11.00 29.92
C PRO A 4 43.91 -12.27 30.12
N CYS A 5 43.16 -12.57 29.05
CA CYS A 5 42.96 -13.85 28.32
C CYS A 5 42.63 -15.23 28.97
N PHE A 6 41.83 -16.01 28.19
CA PHE A 6 41.70 -17.50 28.09
C PHE A 6 41.27 -18.30 29.34
N CYS A 7 40.39 -19.32 29.29
CA CYS A 7 39.36 -19.78 28.32
C CYS A 7 38.35 -20.67 29.12
N THR A 8 37.55 -21.68 28.68
CA THR A 8 37.36 -22.48 27.45
C THR A 8 35.99 -23.22 27.53
N LEU A 9 35.45 -23.73 26.41
CA LEU A 9 34.42 -24.81 26.31
C LEU A 9 32.99 -24.51 26.85
N ASP A 10 31.88 -24.96 26.25
CA ASP A 10 31.66 -25.49 24.88
C ASP A 10 30.16 -25.43 24.49
N CYS A 11 29.82 -25.19 23.22
CA CYS A 11 28.55 -25.58 22.58
C CYS A 11 28.51 -25.25 21.07
N ASN A 12 27.92 -26.14 20.26
CA ASN A 12 28.04 -26.11 18.80
C ASN A 12 27.12 -25.12 18.08
N TRP A 13 27.67 -24.49 17.04
CA TRP A 13 26.94 -23.89 15.90
C TRP A 13 27.51 -24.47 14.61
N GLY A 14 26.66 -24.93 13.67
CA GLY A 14 27.17 -25.40 12.38
C GLY A 14 26.15 -25.96 11.38
N LYS A 15 26.09 -25.30 10.22
CA LYS A 15 25.71 -25.84 8.90
C LYS A 15 24.28 -26.40 8.71
N VAL A 16 23.39 -25.52 8.27
CA VAL A 16 22.47 -25.89 7.16
C VAL A 16 23.18 -25.54 5.85
N ALA A 17 23.28 -26.48 4.92
CA ALA A 17 23.97 -26.28 3.65
C ALA A 17 23.00 -25.79 2.56
N LEU A 18 23.33 -24.69 1.90
CA LEU A 18 22.61 -24.22 0.71
C LEU A 18 22.97 -25.12 -0.48
N ILE A 19 22.02 -25.93 -0.97
CA ILE A 19 22.24 -26.73 -2.19
C ILE A 19 22.03 -25.81 -3.40
N ILE A 20 23.11 -25.18 -3.84
CA ILE A 20 23.17 -24.52 -5.15
C ILE A 20 23.55 -25.56 -6.19
N LEU A 21 22.63 -25.91 -7.10
CA LEU A 21 22.96 -26.71 -8.28
C LEU A 21 23.62 -25.79 -9.34
N PRO A 22 24.86 -26.06 -9.78
CA PRO A 22 25.54 -25.21 -10.75
C PRO A 22 25.08 -25.54 -12.19
N MET A 23 24.27 -24.66 -12.78
CA MET A 23 24.03 -24.66 -14.23
C MET A 23 25.36 -24.44 -14.97
N THR A 24 25.95 -25.54 -15.43
CA THR A 24 27.24 -25.52 -16.11
C THR A 24 27.04 -25.23 -17.59
N ILE A 25 27.04 -23.95 -17.96
CA ILE A 25 26.96 -23.51 -19.36
C ILE A 25 28.22 -23.98 -20.10
N ARG A 26 28.14 -25.12 -20.78
CA ARG A 26 29.14 -25.54 -21.76
C ARG A 26 28.91 -24.80 -23.07
N PHE A 27 29.76 -23.83 -23.36
CA PHE A 27 30.03 -23.45 -24.74
C PHE A 27 30.62 -24.67 -25.48
N MET A 28 29.92 -25.14 -26.51
CA MET A 28 30.52 -25.90 -27.60
C MET A 28 30.38 -25.13 -28.90
N ALA A 29 31.43 -25.15 -29.72
CA ALA A 29 31.53 -24.33 -30.91
C ALA A 29 30.58 -24.78 -32.03
N GLN A 30 30.20 -23.85 -32.90
CA GLN A 30 29.37 -24.14 -34.06
C GLN A 30 30.08 -25.10 -35.02
N SER A 31 29.41 -26.22 -35.33
CA SER A 31 29.73 -27.08 -36.47
C SER A 31 28.68 -26.86 -37.56
N THR A 32 29.09 -26.29 -38.69
CA THR A 32 28.18 -25.88 -39.77
C THR A 32 27.87 -27.02 -40.74
N ASP A 33 27.03 -27.97 -40.32
CA ASP A 33 26.11 -28.75 -41.18
C ASP A 33 25.06 -29.46 -40.31
N SER A 34 24.13 -28.69 -39.72
CA SER A 34 23.10 -29.25 -38.83
C SER A 34 22.00 -29.94 -39.64
N ARG A 35 22.25 -31.20 -40.03
CA ARG A 35 21.21 -32.10 -40.54
C ARG A 35 20.07 -32.15 -39.53
N ARG A 36 18.84 -31.90 -39.99
CA ARG A 36 17.62 -31.95 -39.17
C ARG A 36 17.32 -33.39 -38.77
N ILE A 37 17.91 -33.81 -37.66
CA ILE A 37 17.96 -35.18 -37.18
C ILE A 37 17.86 -35.17 -35.66
N GLN A 38 16.92 -35.95 -35.12
CA GLN A 38 16.88 -36.35 -33.71
C GLN A 38 17.42 -37.77 -33.58
N THR A 39 18.32 -37.98 -32.62
CA THR A 39 18.74 -39.32 -32.21
C THR A 39 17.70 -39.90 -31.26
N VAL A 40 17.16 -41.07 -31.59
CA VAL A 40 16.13 -41.77 -30.81
C VAL A 40 16.61 -43.19 -30.48
N LYS A 41 16.49 -43.59 -29.22
CA LYS A 41 16.95 -44.89 -28.70
C LYS A 41 15.77 -45.67 -28.14
N PHE A 42 15.55 -46.88 -28.66
CA PHE A 42 14.55 -47.83 -28.17
C PHE A 42 15.24 -49.12 -27.71
N ARG A 43 15.13 -49.44 -26.41
CA ARG A 43 15.91 -50.53 -25.77
C ARG A 43 17.40 -50.36 -26.12
N ASP A 44 18.04 -51.37 -26.73
CA ASP A 44 19.45 -51.34 -27.15
C ASP A 44 19.69 -50.74 -28.56
N HIS A 45 18.66 -50.29 -29.27
CA HIS A 45 18.74 -49.82 -30.66
C HIS A 45 18.65 -48.29 -30.74
N THR A 46 19.62 -47.65 -31.39
CA THR A 46 19.62 -46.21 -31.65
C THR A 46 19.48 -45.93 -33.13
N VAL A 47 18.62 -44.98 -33.50
CA VAL A 47 18.38 -44.54 -34.88
C VAL A 47 18.33 -43.02 -34.99
N GLU A 48 18.71 -42.51 -36.16
CA GLU A 48 18.55 -41.12 -36.54
C GLU A 48 17.22 -40.92 -37.29
N ILE A 49 16.41 -39.95 -36.84
CA ILE A 49 15.06 -39.68 -37.39
C ILE A 49 14.97 -38.20 -37.78
N HIS A 50 14.47 -37.93 -38.99
CA HIS A 50 14.36 -36.56 -39.47
C HIS A 50 13.30 -35.74 -38.73
N THR A 51 13.67 -34.55 -38.32
CA THR A 51 12.82 -33.57 -37.63
C THR A 51 12.11 -32.65 -38.62
N VAL A 52 10.94 -32.14 -38.22
CA VAL A 52 10.07 -31.30 -39.05
C VAL A 52 9.84 -29.95 -38.39
N ILE A 53 9.81 -28.87 -39.20
CA ILE A 53 9.46 -27.54 -38.69
C ILE A 53 7.96 -27.30 -38.87
N ILE A 54 7.29 -26.93 -37.77
CA ILE A 54 5.86 -26.60 -37.71
C ILE A 54 5.74 -25.29 -36.94
N ASN A 55 5.11 -24.27 -37.53
CA ASN A 55 4.94 -22.92 -36.95
C ASN A 55 6.25 -22.28 -36.43
N GLY A 56 7.39 -22.60 -37.05
CA GLY A 56 8.73 -22.12 -36.66
C GLY A 56 9.43 -22.96 -35.58
N ILE A 57 8.75 -23.92 -34.97
CA ILE A 57 9.31 -24.84 -33.97
C ILE A 57 9.76 -26.13 -34.69
N GLU A 58 10.94 -26.65 -34.35
CA GLU A 58 11.41 -27.95 -34.84
C GLU A 58 10.94 -29.08 -33.91
N CYS A 59 10.38 -30.15 -34.48
CA CYS A 59 9.66 -31.20 -33.75
C CYS A 59 10.05 -32.61 -34.22
N LEU A 60 9.98 -33.57 -33.29
CA LEU A 60 9.95 -35.00 -33.57
C LEU A 60 8.49 -35.49 -33.49
N ARG A 61 7.99 -36.18 -34.52
CA ARG A 61 6.67 -36.83 -34.48
C ARG A 61 6.76 -38.25 -33.94
N LEU A 62 5.83 -38.62 -33.05
CA LEU A 62 5.71 -39.99 -32.53
C LEU A 62 5.55 -41.00 -33.68
N ARG A 63 4.75 -40.66 -34.70
CA ARG A 63 4.54 -41.53 -35.88
C ARG A 63 5.82 -41.84 -36.65
N ASP A 64 6.75 -40.89 -36.74
CA ASP A 64 8.01 -41.10 -37.45
C ASP A 64 9.00 -41.96 -36.63
N VAL A 65 8.86 -41.97 -35.30
CA VAL A 65 9.47 -42.97 -34.40
C VAL A 65 8.84 -44.34 -34.57
N GLN A 66 7.49 -44.42 -34.60
CA GLN A 66 6.75 -45.67 -34.75
C GLN A 66 7.01 -46.38 -36.08
N ILE A 67 7.36 -45.65 -37.16
CA ILE A 67 7.84 -46.24 -38.42
C ILE A 67 9.15 -47.03 -38.25
N LYS A 68 9.95 -46.74 -37.20
CA LYS A 68 11.15 -47.50 -36.83
C LYS A 68 10.91 -48.50 -35.70
N PHE A 69 10.08 -48.12 -34.72
CA PHE A 69 9.80 -48.89 -33.52
C PHE A 69 8.27 -48.94 -33.27
N PRO A 70 7.51 -49.85 -33.93
CA PRO A 70 6.03 -49.78 -33.97
C PRO A 70 5.31 -49.86 -32.62
N ALA A 71 5.97 -50.36 -31.58
CA ALA A 71 5.41 -50.51 -30.24
C ALA A 71 5.66 -49.28 -29.32
N VAL A 72 6.42 -48.28 -29.78
CA VAL A 72 6.67 -47.04 -29.03
C VAL A 72 5.39 -46.23 -28.86
N GLN A 73 5.11 -45.83 -27.63
CA GLN A 73 4.00 -44.92 -27.31
C GLN A 73 4.47 -43.71 -26.49
N VAL A 74 5.57 -43.84 -25.75
CA VAL A 74 6.14 -42.78 -24.89
C VAL A 74 7.53 -42.36 -25.41
N LEU A 75 7.83 -41.08 -25.29
CA LEU A 75 9.14 -40.49 -25.56
C LEU A 75 9.62 -39.78 -24.29
N SER A 76 10.87 -40.00 -23.89
CA SER A 76 11.47 -39.44 -22.68
C SER A 76 12.88 -38.90 -22.96
N ILE A 77 13.35 -37.98 -22.11
CA ILE A 77 14.72 -37.44 -22.14
C ILE A 77 15.21 -37.43 -20.70
N ASP A 78 16.38 -38.01 -20.43
CA ASP A 78 16.92 -38.19 -19.07
C ASP A 78 15.90 -38.81 -18.09
N LYS A 79 15.06 -39.74 -18.61
CA LYS A 79 13.93 -40.41 -17.95
C LYS A 79 12.73 -39.52 -17.57
N ILE A 80 12.68 -38.29 -18.09
CA ILE A 80 11.52 -37.41 -17.97
C ILE A 80 10.66 -37.57 -19.22
N HIS A 81 9.42 -38.03 -19.07
CA HIS A 81 8.46 -38.14 -20.17
C HIS A 81 8.22 -36.77 -20.81
N GLN A 82 8.30 -36.70 -22.13
CA GLN A 82 8.06 -35.48 -22.89
C GLN A 82 6.58 -35.39 -23.25
N ALA A 83 5.89 -34.38 -22.74
CA ALA A 83 4.53 -34.06 -23.15
C ALA A 83 4.48 -33.72 -24.64
N PHE A 84 3.44 -34.17 -25.34
CA PHE A 84 3.22 -33.76 -26.72
C PHE A 84 2.80 -32.27 -26.77
N ILE A 85 2.95 -31.64 -27.94
CA ILE A 85 2.61 -30.22 -28.11
C ILE A 85 1.09 -30.09 -28.24
N HIS A 86 0.49 -29.29 -27.35
CA HIS A 86 -0.96 -29.05 -27.30
C HIS A 86 -1.35 -27.75 -28.06
N ASP A 87 -2.64 -27.58 -28.35
CA ASP A 87 -3.23 -26.33 -28.84
C ASP A 87 -3.51 -25.31 -27.72
N GLU A 88 -4.04 -24.14 -28.10
CA GLU A 88 -4.43 -23.06 -27.17
C GLU A 88 -5.67 -23.37 -26.30
N HIS A 89 -6.20 -24.58 -26.39
CA HIS A 89 -7.32 -25.10 -25.60
C HIS A 89 -6.93 -26.34 -24.77
N GLY A 90 -5.68 -26.80 -24.85
CA GLY A 90 -5.19 -27.95 -24.12
C GLY A 90 -5.53 -29.31 -24.75
N ASN A 91 -5.70 -29.39 -26.07
CA ASN A 91 -5.81 -30.65 -26.81
C ASN A 91 -4.48 -31.01 -27.49
N ASP A 92 -4.12 -32.30 -27.53
CA ASP A 92 -2.95 -32.78 -28.25
C ASP A 92 -3.01 -32.48 -29.76
N LEU A 93 -1.91 -31.97 -30.34
CA LEU A 93 -1.85 -31.64 -31.76
C LEU A 93 -1.46 -32.85 -32.63
N GLU A 94 -2.43 -33.42 -33.34
CA GLU A 94 -2.19 -34.46 -34.35
C GLU A 94 -1.35 -33.96 -35.55
N PRO A 95 -0.46 -34.79 -36.16
CA PRO A 95 0.10 -36.02 -35.59
C PRO A 95 0.93 -35.75 -34.33
N LEU A 96 0.72 -36.56 -33.28
CA LEU A 96 1.41 -36.45 -31.98
C LEU A 96 2.92 -36.21 -32.13
N ARG A 97 3.43 -35.23 -31.38
CA ARG A 97 4.77 -34.65 -31.58
C ARG A 97 5.30 -33.97 -30.33
N ILE A 98 6.62 -34.05 -30.13
CA ILE A 98 7.37 -33.32 -29.11
C ILE A 98 8.28 -32.28 -29.78
N VAL A 99 8.74 -31.29 -29.01
CA VAL A 99 9.82 -30.39 -29.47
C VAL A 99 11.11 -31.19 -29.68
N ALA A 100 11.86 -30.89 -30.74
CA ALA A 100 13.12 -31.58 -31.02
C ALA A 100 14.24 -31.06 -30.11
N CYS A 101 14.92 -31.98 -29.42
CA CYS A 101 16.07 -31.73 -28.57
C CYS A 101 17.35 -32.14 -29.30
N ILE A 102 17.68 -31.39 -30.35
CA ILE A 102 18.82 -31.65 -31.24
C ILE A 102 20.12 -31.74 -30.41
N GLY A 103 20.83 -32.87 -30.52
CA GLY A 103 22.05 -33.15 -29.75
C GLY A 103 21.85 -33.94 -28.46
N GLN A 104 20.61 -34.14 -27.99
CA GLN A 104 20.26 -35.13 -26.97
C GLN A 104 19.79 -36.45 -27.61
N VAL A 105 19.74 -37.52 -26.82
CA VAL A 105 19.10 -38.78 -27.20
C VAL A 105 17.71 -38.81 -26.57
N VAL A 106 16.67 -38.95 -27.39
CA VAL A 106 15.32 -39.24 -26.91
C VAL A 106 15.26 -40.74 -26.66
N GLU A 107 15.00 -41.15 -25.42
CA GLU A 107 14.67 -42.54 -25.12
C GLU A 107 13.20 -42.78 -25.49
N ALA A 108 12.91 -43.93 -26.07
CA ALA A 108 11.60 -44.31 -26.58
C ALA A 108 11.14 -45.58 -25.89
N GLU A 109 9.87 -45.63 -25.50
CA GLU A 109 9.36 -46.62 -24.55
C GLU A 109 8.01 -47.21 -25.01
N GLU A 110 7.85 -48.51 -24.76
CA GLU A 110 6.59 -49.25 -24.89
C GLU A 110 5.70 -48.95 -23.68
N SER A 111 4.39 -48.81 -23.90
CA SER A 111 3.44 -48.71 -22.80
C SER A 111 3.26 -50.08 -22.13
N LEU A 112 3.44 -50.12 -20.80
CA LEU A 112 3.30 -51.34 -19.98
C LEU A 112 1.84 -51.60 -19.60
N GLU A 113 1.00 -52.00 -20.57
CA GLU A 113 -0.34 -52.53 -20.28
C GLU A 113 -0.81 -53.54 -21.35
N SER A 114 -0.75 -54.83 -21.04
CA SER A 114 -1.50 -55.88 -21.76
C SER A 114 -1.68 -57.14 -20.89
N PHE A 115 -2.79 -57.22 -20.15
CA PHE A 115 -3.31 -58.46 -19.58
C PHE A 115 -4.84 -58.43 -19.64
N ASP A 116 -5.42 -59.40 -20.36
CA ASP A 116 -6.87 -59.53 -20.51
C ASP A 116 -7.49 -60.45 -19.43
N ASN A 117 -8.75 -60.14 -19.11
CA ASN A 117 -9.77 -60.92 -18.40
C ASN A 117 -9.84 -60.87 -16.85
N ASP A 118 -11.10 -60.69 -16.41
CA ASP A 118 -11.71 -61.01 -15.11
C ASP A 118 -11.35 -60.21 -13.84
N PHE A 119 -12.15 -59.13 -13.64
CA PHE A 119 -12.49 -58.40 -12.40
C PHE A 119 -11.42 -57.50 -11.73
N PRO A 120 -11.83 -56.42 -11.00
CA PRO A 120 -13.12 -55.72 -10.96
C PRO A 120 -12.99 -54.21 -11.33
N SER A 121 -13.95 -53.38 -10.88
CA SER A 121 -14.11 -51.92 -11.08
C SER A 121 -12.89 -51.03 -10.82
N ASP A 122 -11.94 -51.52 -10.04
CA ASP A 122 -11.06 -50.68 -9.23
C ASP A 122 -9.93 -50.05 -10.07
N LEU A 123 -9.69 -50.56 -11.29
CA LEU A 123 -8.64 -50.06 -12.18
C LEU A 123 -9.04 -48.76 -12.89
N ASP A 124 -10.32 -48.59 -13.23
CA ASP A 124 -10.86 -47.28 -13.64
C ASP A 124 -10.89 -46.31 -12.46
N GLU A 125 -11.21 -46.77 -11.25
CA GLU A 125 -11.12 -45.95 -10.03
C GLU A 125 -9.67 -45.52 -9.76
N ILE A 126 -8.67 -46.38 -10.01
CA ILE A 126 -7.25 -46.04 -9.93
C ILE A 126 -6.83 -45.06 -11.03
N LYS A 127 -7.27 -45.20 -12.28
CA LYS A 127 -6.96 -44.27 -13.37
C LYS A 127 -7.62 -42.90 -13.17
N VAL A 128 -8.85 -42.87 -12.69
CA VAL A 128 -9.52 -41.66 -12.19
C VAL A 128 -8.76 -41.08 -10.99
N THR A 129 -8.29 -41.91 -10.05
CA THR A 129 -7.51 -41.45 -8.88
C THR A 129 -6.19 -40.82 -9.28
N PHE A 130 -5.40 -41.43 -10.18
CA PHE A 130 -4.16 -40.84 -10.69
C PHE A 130 -4.43 -39.54 -11.45
N LYS A 131 -5.44 -39.50 -12.32
CA LYS A 131 -5.80 -38.27 -13.06
C LYS A 131 -6.28 -37.16 -12.12
N CYS A 132 -7.05 -37.50 -11.09
CA CYS A 132 -7.42 -36.58 -10.01
C CYS A 132 -6.21 -36.17 -9.17
N THR A 133 -5.23 -37.04 -8.95
CA THR A 133 -4.01 -36.71 -8.18
C THR A 133 -3.13 -35.75 -8.95
N ASP A 134 -2.93 -35.93 -10.26
CA ASP A 134 -2.19 -34.97 -11.08
C ASP A 134 -2.96 -33.64 -11.21
N ILE A 135 -4.27 -33.66 -11.49
CA ILE A 135 -5.10 -32.44 -11.48
C ILE A 135 -5.03 -31.72 -10.13
N ASN A 136 -5.06 -32.46 -9.01
CA ASN A 136 -4.90 -31.89 -7.67
C ASN A 136 -3.49 -31.35 -7.45
N VAL A 137 -2.44 -32.01 -7.94
CA VAL A 137 -1.05 -31.53 -7.87
C VAL A 137 -0.88 -30.25 -8.69
N GLN A 138 -1.41 -30.17 -9.92
CA GLN A 138 -1.40 -28.95 -10.73
C GLN A 138 -2.19 -27.82 -10.07
N GLU A 139 -3.37 -28.08 -9.51
CA GLU A 139 -4.16 -27.08 -8.76
C GLU A 139 -3.47 -26.66 -7.45
N ILE A 140 -2.77 -27.57 -6.76
CA ILE A 140 -1.94 -27.24 -5.58
C ILE A 140 -0.75 -26.37 -5.98
N ILE A 141 -0.01 -26.74 -7.03
CA ILE A 141 1.10 -25.93 -7.57
C ILE A 141 0.58 -24.55 -7.95
N ARG A 142 -0.53 -24.47 -8.69
CA ARG A 142 -1.16 -23.20 -9.08
C ARG A 142 -1.60 -22.38 -7.85
N GLN A 143 -2.18 -23.00 -6.83
CA GLN A 143 -2.53 -22.30 -5.58
C GLN A 143 -1.30 -21.80 -4.83
N ILE A 144 -0.20 -22.57 -4.79
CA ILE A 144 1.08 -22.16 -4.20
C ILE A 144 1.68 -20.99 -5.01
N THR A 145 1.75 -21.08 -6.33
CA THR A 145 2.23 -20.00 -7.21
C THR A 145 1.39 -18.74 -7.02
N ASN A 146 0.06 -18.82 -7.09
CA ASN A 146 -0.81 -17.67 -6.87
C ASN A 146 -0.61 -17.05 -5.48
N ALA A 147 -0.45 -17.87 -4.42
CA ALA A 147 -0.20 -17.39 -3.06
C ALA A 147 1.20 -16.76 -2.91
N MET A 148 2.22 -17.28 -3.60
CA MET A 148 3.57 -16.70 -3.62
C MET A 148 3.59 -15.37 -4.37
N THR A 149 2.96 -15.29 -5.55
CA THR A 149 2.75 -14.05 -6.29
C THR A 149 2.02 -13.02 -5.44
N GLN A 150 0.90 -13.42 -4.81
CA GLN A 150 0.14 -12.56 -3.90
C GLN A 150 1.01 -12.03 -2.76
N MET A 151 1.74 -12.91 -2.05
CA MET A 151 2.60 -12.50 -0.92
C MET A 151 3.77 -11.60 -1.35
N TYR A 152 4.34 -11.84 -2.53
CA TYR A 152 5.38 -10.97 -3.12
C TYR A 152 4.79 -9.59 -3.45
N GLU A 153 3.76 -9.54 -4.29
CA GLU A 153 3.19 -8.27 -4.78
C GLU A 153 2.54 -7.44 -3.65
N LEU A 154 1.97 -8.06 -2.61
CA LEU A 154 1.45 -7.35 -1.43
C LEU A 154 2.55 -6.60 -0.64
N HIS A 155 3.79 -7.10 -0.65
CA HIS A 155 4.95 -6.53 0.04
C HIS A 155 5.79 -5.61 -0.87
N GLU A 156 5.82 -5.90 -2.16
CA GLU A 156 6.62 -5.22 -3.17
C GLU A 156 5.87 -4.08 -3.88
N TYR A 157 4.62 -4.30 -4.30
CA TYR A 157 3.84 -3.32 -5.05
C TYR A 157 3.04 -2.43 -4.08
N THR A 158 3.74 -1.70 -3.19
CA THR A 158 3.12 -0.84 -2.17
C THR A 158 2.63 0.51 -2.69
N THR A 159 2.65 0.70 -4.02
CA THR A 159 2.33 1.92 -4.77
C THR A 159 1.76 1.48 -6.13
N PRO A 160 0.77 2.18 -6.72
CA PRO A 160 0.27 1.86 -8.06
C PRO A 160 1.37 1.85 -9.12
N CYS A 161 1.31 0.91 -10.06
CA CYS A 161 2.38 0.69 -11.04
C CYS A 161 2.31 1.69 -12.20
N TYR A 162 1.11 2.18 -12.52
CA TYR A 162 0.86 3.06 -13.66
C TYR A 162 0.65 4.51 -13.17
N PHE A 163 1.59 5.38 -13.51
CA PHE A 163 1.56 6.80 -13.19
C PHE A 163 2.27 7.63 -14.26
N PHE A 164 1.79 8.84 -14.50
CA PHE A 164 2.43 9.83 -15.37
C PHE A 164 2.60 11.15 -14.60
N ILE A 165 3.30 12.12 -15.20
CA ILE A 165 3.46 13.47 -14.62
C ILE A 165 2.95 14.52 -15.60
N LEU A 166 2.39 15.60 -15.08
CA LEU A 166 2.09 16.83 -15.81
C LEU A 166 2.67 18.04 -15.06
N PRO A 167 2.90 19.18 -15.74
CA PRO A 167 3.05 20.46 -15.06
C PRO A 167 1.87 20.75 -14.12
N ALA A 168 2.15 21.43 -13.01
CA ALA A 168 1.14 21.79 -12.03
C ALA A 168 0.29 22.98 -12.48
N LYS A 169 0.86 23.90 -13.28
CA LYS A 169 0.23 25.14 -13.74
C LYS A 169 0.45 25.38 -15.24
N HIS A 170 -0.38 26.24 -15.82
CA HIS A 170 -0.19 26.70 -17.19
C HIS A 170 0.97 27.72 -17.32
N SER A 171 1.37 28.39 -16.23
CA SER A 171 2.57 29.24 -16.18
C SER A 171 3.88 28.45 -16.22
N ASP A 172 3.91 27.25 -15.59
CA ASP A 172 5.03 26.30 -15.71
C ASP A 172 5.32 25.97 -17.19
N MET A 173 4.28 25.89 -18.02
CA MET A 173 4.34 25.56 -19.45
C MET A 173 5.09 26.62 -20.29
N MET A 174 5.26 27.84 -19.79
CA MET A 174 5.99 28.92 -20.50
C MET A 174 7.50 28.94 -20.21
N LEU A 175 8.02 28.04 -19.34
CA LEU A 175 9.40 28.10 -18.84
C LEU A 175 10.34 26.99 -19.37
N ILE A 176 9.84 25.94 -20.02
CA ILE A 176 10.58 24.65 -20.18
C ILE A 176 11.52 24.58 -21.42
N ASP A 177 11.91 25.72 -22.00
CA ASP A 177 12.84 25.72 -23.14
C ASP A 177 14.27 25.29 -22.76
N THR A 178 14.75 25.64 -21.55
CA THR A 178 16.17 25.57 -21.19
C THR A 178 16.59 24.36 -20.32
N VAL A 179 17.90 24.29 -20.03
CA VAL A 179 18.55 23.45 -19.00
C VAL A 179 17.91 23.56 -17.60
N GLU A 180 17.57 24.80 -17.25
CA GLU A 180 17.66 25.27 -15.85
C GLU A 180 16.29 25.51 -15.23
N SER A 181 15.25 25.67 -16.05
CA SER A 181 13.85 25.72 -15.64
C SER A 181 13.36 24.47 -14.90
N TRP A 182 14.08 23.34 -15.03
CA TRP A 182 13.78 22.08 -14.33
C TRP A 182 13.75 22.21 -12.79
N ARG A 183 14.31 23.29 -12.24
CA ARG A 183 14.26 23.63 -10.80
C ARG A 183 13.02 24.42 -10.39
N HIS A 184 12.29 24.98 -11.36
CA HIS A 184 11.21 25.94 -11.15
C HIS A 184 9.86 25.43 -11.69
N THR A 185 9.89 24.48 -12.62
CA THR A 185 8.70 23.75 -13.06
C THR A 185 8.18 22.82 -11.96
N HIS A 186 6.94 23.02 -11.53
CA HIS A 186 6.27 22.13 -10.60
C HIS A 186 5.61 20.98 -11.35
N TYR A 187 5.85 19.75 -10.90
CA TYR A 187 5.24 18.54 -11.47
C TYR A 187 4.30 17.89 -10.48
N LYS A 188 3.12 17.51 -10.97
CA LYS A 188 2.17 16.65 -10.27
C LYS A 188 2.14 15.26 -10.90
N LEU A 189 2.26 14.24 -10.07
CA LEU A 189 2.16 12.83 -10.44
C LEU A 189 0.72 12.35 -10.34
N TYR A 190 0.23 11.73 -11.42
CA TYR A 190 -1.13 11.23 -11.57
C TYR A 190 -1.11 9.71 -11.76
N PHE A 191 -1.69 8.97 -10.82
CA PHE A 191 -1.90 7.53 -10.92
C PHE A 191 -3.07 7.16 -11.85
N LEU A 192 -2.97 6.00 -12.51
CA LEU A 192 -4.02 5.38 -13.32
C LEU A 192 -4.69 4.22 -12.58
N CYS A 193 -5.97 3.99 -12.87
CA CYS A 193 -6.75 2.86 -12.36
C CYS A 193 -6.48 1.58 -13.18
N GLU A 194 -5.96 0.55 -12.51
CA GLU A 194 -5.61 -0.78 -13.05
C GLU A 194 -6.83 -1.71 -13.12
N CYS A 195 -7.96 -1.18 -13.60
CA CYS A 195 -9.21 -1.92 -13.76
C CYS A 195 -9.06 -3.11 -14.71
N SER A 196 -8.47 -2.87 -15.89
CA SER A 196 -8.30 -3.85 -16.99
C SER A 196 -6.84 -4.28 -17.21
N ARG A 197 -6.63 -5.11 -18.24
CA ARG A 197 -5.34 -5.38 -18.91
C ARG A 197 -5.21 -4.63 -20.26
N ASP A 198 -6.30 -4.14 -20.86
CA ASP A 198 -6.21 -3.23 -22.02
C ASP A 198 -5.91 -1.79 -21.52
N PRO A 199 -4.83 -1.13 -21.96
CA PRO A 199 -4.53 0.25 -21.61
C PRO A 199 -5.64 1.26 -21.95
N LYS A 200 -6.52 0.97 -22.92
CA LYS A 200 -7.65 1.83 -23.32
C LYS A 200 -8.81 1.86 -22.32
N GLU A 201 -8.91 0.84 -21.47
CA GLU A 201 -9.97 0.73 -20.45
C GLU A 201 -9.53 1.28 -19.09
N MET A 202 -8.24 1.64 -18.94
CA MET A 202 -7.73 2.40 -17.80
C MET A 202 -8.30 3.82 -17.80
N HIS A 203 -8.16 4.54 -16.68
CA HIS A 203 -8.50 5.96 -16.58
C HIS A 203 -7.68 6.61 -15.45
N VAL A 204 -7.67 7.94 -15.38
CA VAL A 204 -7.00 8.65 -14.27
C VAL A 204 -7.76 8.43 -12.96
N ALA A 205 -7.04 8.18 -11.89
CA ALA A 205 -7.63 7.99 -10.57
C ALA A 205 -8.19 9.32 -10.01
N PRO A 206 -9.22 9.30 -9.14
CA PRO A 206 -9.87 10.51 -8.65
C PRO A 206 -9.04 11.22 -7.55
N HIS A 207 -8.02 12.00 -7.95
CA HIS A 207 -7.18 12.81 -7.06
C HIS A 207 -6.49 13.97 -7.78
N GLU A 208 -6.16 15.03 -7.04
CA GLU A 208 -5.57 16.28 -7.55
C GLU A 208 -4.12 16.20 -8.04
N GLY A 209 -3.47 15.03 -7.95
CA GLY A 209 -2.08 14.82 -8.32
C GLY A 209 -1.10 15.16 -7.19
N TYR A 210 -0.09 14.31 -7.02
CA TYR A 210 0.93 14.43 -5.97
C TYR A 210 2.09 15.29 -6.43
N SER A 211 2.39 16.38 -5.73
CA SER A 211 3.64 17.12 -5.92
C SER A 211 4.86 16.23 -5.64
N ILE A 212 5.99 16.52 -6.30
CA ILE A 212 7.16 15.63 -6.33
C ILE A 212 8.39 16.28 -5.70
N LYS A 213 8.73 15.87 -4.47
CA LYS A 213 9.98 16.19 -3.80
C LYS A 213 11.16 15.80 -4.68
N LYS A 214 12.12 16.71 -4.86
CA LYS A 214 13.30 16.50 -5.72
C LYS A 214 12.92 16.05 -7.14
N ALA A 215 11.95 16.73 -7.78
CA ALA A 215 11.42 16.36 -9.10
C ALA A 215 12.49 16.00 -10.15
N ARG A 216 13.65 16.68 -10.17
CA ARG A 216 14.80 16.34 -11.03
C ARG A 216 15.31 14.91 -10.80
N ASP A 217 15.54 14.52 -9.55
CA ASP A 217 16.06 13.19 -9.19
C ASP A 217 15.03 12.10 -9.51
N PHE A 218 13.74 12.40 -9.28
CA PHE A 218 12.62 11.54 -9.67
C PHE A 218 12.58 11.32 -11.19
N VAL A 219 12.54 12.39 -11.98
CA VAL A 219 12.48 12.33 -13.44
C VAL A 219 13.70 11.61 -14.02
N VAL A 220 14.92 11.93 -13.55
CA VAL A 220 16.16 11.27 -13.99
C VAL A 220 16.14 9.76 -13.71
N LYS A 221 15.50 9.32 -12.62
CA LYS A 221 15.39 7.91 -12.23
C LYS A 221 14.29 7.15 -12.99
N TYR A 222 13.09 7.72 -13.05
CA TYR A 222 11.90 7.05 -13.58
C TYR A 222 11.62 7.35 -15.07
N ALA A 223 12.44 8.16 -15.75
CA ALA A 223 12.29 8.49 -17.18
C ALA A 223 11.94 7.29 -18.09
N PRO A 224 12.61 6.11 -18.00
CA PRO A 224 12.27 4.97 -18.85
C PRO A 224 10.85 4.43 -18.65
N HIS A 225 10.30 4.52 -17.43
CA HIS A 225 8.94 4.11 -17.10
C HIS A 225 7.92 5.19 -17.46
N LEU A 226 8.24 6.46 -17.17
CA LEU A 226 7.41 7.62 -17.51
C LEU A 226 7.11 7.69 -19.02
N ARG A 227 8.06 7.32 -19.89
CA ARG A 227 7.81 7.20 -21.34
C ARG A 227 6.70 6.21 -21.67
N ILE A 228 6.68 5.04 -21.02
CA ILE A 228 5.69 3.99 -21.24
C ILE A 228 4.30 4.45 -20.75
N THR A 229 4.23 5.08 -19.58
CA THR A 229 2.97 5.54 -19.01
C THR A 229 2.42 6.81 -19.66
N ILE A 230 3.28 7.68 -20.21
CA ILE A 230 2.87 8.82 -21.07
C ILE A 230 2.26 8.31 -22.38
N GLN A 231 2.83 7.26 -23.00
CA GLN A 231 2.22 6.64 -24.18
C GLN A 231 0.83 6.04 -23.86
N ILE A 232 0.65 5.45 -22.67
CA ILE A 232 -0.67 5.02 -22.18
C ILE A 232 -1.60 6.23 -22.01
N ALA A 233 -1.15 7.33 -21.39
CA ALA A 233 -1.96 8.54 -21.23
C ALA A 233 -2.36 9.19 -22.57
N GLN A 234 -1.49 9.17 -23.59
CA GLN A 234 -1.78 9.61 -24.96
C GLN A 234 -2.81 8.70 -25.65
N VAL A 235 -2.75 7.39 -25.44
CA VAL A 235 -3.80 6.46 -25.91
C VAL A 235 -5.13 6.74 -25.20
N LEU A 236 -5.11 7.05 -23.90
CA LEU A 236 -6.31 7.42 -23.13
C LEU A 236 -6.96 8.72 -23.63
N LEU A 237 -6.18 9.77 -23.90
CA LEU A 237 -6.67 10.97 -24.61
C LEU A 237 -7.38 10.59 -25.91
N SER A 238 -6.70 9.79 -26.74
CA SER A 238 -7.14 9.44 -28.10
C SER A 238 -8.47 8.66 -28.15
N VAL A 239 -8.89 8.02 -27.05
CA VAL A 239 -10.16 7.29 -26.94
C VAL A 239 -11.16 7.97 -25.98
N GLY A 240 -10.83 9.16 -25.45
CA GLY A 240 -11.64 9.87 -24.45
C GLY A 240 -11.63 9.26 -23.04
N GLY A 241 -10.76 8.28 -22.78
CA GLY A 241 -10.69 7.48 -21.54
C GLY A 241 -10.10 8.19 -20.32
N LEU A 242 -9.84 9.49 -20.41
CA LEU A 242 -9.31 10.30 -19.31
C LEU A 242 -10.37 10.62 -18.24
N VAL A 243 -11.62 10.77 -18.66
CA VAL A 243 -12.81 10.73 -17.80
C VAL A 243 -13.34 9.29 -17.76
N ILE A 244 -13.95 8.90 -16.63
CA ILE A 244 -14.66 7.62 -16.43
C ILE A 244 -15.68 7.42 -17.58
N PRO A 245 -15.46 6.51 -18.56
CA PRO A 245 -16.30 6.44 -19.76
C PRO A 245 -17.67 5.81 -19.51
N GLN A 246 -17.87 5.20 -18.35
CA GLN A 246 -19.03 4.38 -18.01
C GLN A 246 -19.55 4.70 -16.60
N LEU A 247 -20.50 5.65 -16.50
CA LEU A 247 -21.79 5.56 -15.79
C LEU A 247 -22.43 6.95 -15.66
N GLY A 248 -23.33 7.31 -16.59
CA GLY A 248 -24.12 8.56 -16.50
C GLY A 248 -25.03 8.67 -15.26
N ASN A 249 -25.20 7.57 -14.52
CA ASN A 249 -26.00 7.50 -13.30
C ASN A 249 -25.18 7.71 -12.01
N ALA A 250 -23.85 7.60 -12.04
CA ALA A 250 -22.99 7.72 -10.85
C ALA A 250 -22.55 9.16 -10.53
N ALA A 251 -22.61 10.06 -11.53
CA ALA A 251 -22.19 11.45 -11.44
C ALA A 251 -22.69 12.19 -10.18
N LYS A 252 -23.94 11.93 -9.76
CA LYS A 252 -24.57 12.54 -8.56
C LYS A 252 -23.84 12.30 -7.23
N PHE A 253 -22.89 11.36 -7.17
CA PHE A 253 -22.06 11.12 -5.99
C PHE A 253 -20.54 11.33 -6.23
N ILE A 254 -20.12 11.62 -7.46
CA ILE A 254 -18.69 11.59 -7.86
C ILE A 254 -18.21 12.91 -8.50
N ASN A 255 -19.11 13.85 -8.83
CA ASN A 255 -18.78 15.12 -9.50
C ASN A 255 -17.62 15.96 -8.89
N ASN A 256 -17.28 15.77 -7.61
CA ASN A 256 -16.22 16.51 -6.92
C ASN A 256 -14.90 15.72 -6.78
N ALA A 257 -14.79 14.50 -7.32
CA ALA A 257 -13.68 13.58 -7.03
C ALA A 257 -12.62 13.46 -8.14
N VAL A 258 -12.99 13.68 -9.41
CA VAL A 258 -12.02 13.79 -10.51
C VAL A 258 -11.64 15.26 -10.66
N PRO A 259 -10.34 15.64 -10.76
CA PRO A 259 -9.95 17.03 -10.90
C PRO A 259 -10.64 17.73 -12.07
N SER A 260 -11.10 18.98 -11.86
CA SER A 260 -11.84 19.75 -12.87
C SER A 260 -11.12 19.81 -14.22
N ARG A 261 -9.78 19.91 -14.19
CA ARG A 261 -8.90 19.91 -15.37
C ARG A 261 -9.01 18.67 -16.26
N PHE A 262 -9.55 17.56 -15.75
CA PHE A 262 -9.78 16.34 -16.52
C PHE A 262 -11.25 16.14 -16.90
N GLN A 263 -12.21 16.82 -16.25
CA GLN A 263 -13.64 16.66 -16.53
C GLN A 263 -14.11 17.36 -17.81
N ASP A 264 -13.46 18.46 -18.19
CA ASP A 264 -13.87 19.34 -19.28
C ASP A 264 -13.04 19.06 -20.56
N PRO A 265 -13.68 18.66 -21.68
CA PRO A 265 -13.01 18.45 -22.97
C PRO A 265 -12.20 19.64 -23.48
N GLN A 266 -12.51 20.88 -23.07
CA GLN A 266 -11.74 22.07 -23.45
C GLN A 266 -10.27 22.02 -22.96
N TYR A 267 -9.97 21.20 -21.94
CA TYR A 267 -8.62 20.99 -21.43
C TYR A 267 -7.88 19.80 -22.06
N TYR A 268 -8.52 19.00 -22.93
CA TYR A 268 -7.86 17.84 -23.55
C TYR A 268 -6.69 18.26 -24.45
N GLU A 269 -6.79 19.40 -25.15
CA GLU A 269 -5.70 19.95 -25.95
C GLU A 269 -4.52 20.44 -25.08
N ASP A 270 -4.79 21.08 -23.94
CA ASP A 270 -3.79 21.49 -22.93
C ASP A 270 -3.09 20.27 -22.31
N ILE A 271 -3.83 19.21 -21.97
CA ILE A 271 -3.26 17.96 -21.47
C ILE A 271 -2.42 17.26 -22.55
N GLN A 272 -2.85 17.26 -23.81
CA GLN A 272 -2.05 16.70 -24.91
C GLN A 272 -0.73 17.46 -25.06
N GLN A 273 -0.79 18.80 -25.11
CA GLN A 273 0.39 19.66 -25.20
C GLN A 273 1.35 19.43 -24.03
N GLN A 274 0.82 19.24 -22.81
CA GLN A 274 1.62 18.92 -21.63
C GLN A 274 2.25 17.51 -21.68
N LEU A 275 1.56 16.49 -22.18
CA LEU A 275 2.15 15.15 -22.36
C LEU A 275 3.24 15.14 -23.44
N GLU A 276 3.03 15.84 -24.56
CA GLU A 276 4.05 16.04 -25.59
C GLU A 276 5.26 16.83 -25.06
N MET A 277 5.02 17.85 -24.23
CA MET A 277 6.07 18.61 -23.55
C MET A 277 6.89 17.72 -22.61
N VAL A 278 6.25 16.85 -21.83
CA VAL A 278 6.96 15.95 -20.92
C VAL A 278 7.78 14.90 -21.68
N ASP A 279 7.27 14.26 -22.75
CA ASP A 279 8.13 13.33 -23.53
C ASP A 279 9.30 14.06 -24.19
N ASN A 280 9.09 15.28 -24.71
CA ASN A 280 10.18 16.13 -25.20
C ASN A 280 11.22 16.44 -24.11
N LEU A 281 10.82 16.60 -22.85
CA LEU A 281 11.75 16.73 -21.72
C LEU A 281 12.49 15.42 -21.42
N LEU A 282 11.82 14.27 -21.44
CA LEU A 282 12.48 12.96 -21.27
C LEU A 282 13.51 12.71 -22.40
N ASN A 283 13.20 13.15 -23.63
CA ASN A 283 14.13 13.17 -24.75
C ASN A 283 15.35 14.08 -24.50
N LYS A 284 15.20 15.23 -23.82
CA LYS A 284 16.34 16.09 -23.41
C LYS A 284 17.23 15.38 -22.37
N VAL A 285 16.66 14.65 -21.40
CA VAL A 285 17.41 13.96 -20.32
C VAL A 285 18.33 12.86 -20.86
N ASP A 286 17.82 11.94 -21.69
CA ASP A 286 18.61 10.83 -22.25
C ASP A 286 19.83 11.35 -23.04
N ASN A 287 19.63 12.39 -23.84
CA ASN A 287 20.69 13.03 -24.63
C ASN A 287 21.81 13.66 -23.78
N GLN A 288 21.54 14.04 -22.52
CA GLN A 288 22.57 14.53 -21.60
C GLN A 288 23.30 13.39 -20.89
N GLN A 289 22.59 12.33 -20.47
CA GLN A 289 23.23 11.14 -19.92
C GLN A 289 24.20 10.51 -20.94
N TYR A 290 23.81 10.44 -22.21
CA TYR A 290 24.66 9.92 -23.29
C TYR A 290 25.92 10.77 -23.55
N ARG A 291 25.89 12.07 -23.26
CA ARG A 291 27.04 12.99 -23.38
C ARG A 291 27.97 12.94 -22.16
N ALA A 292 27.44 12.64 -20.97
CA ALA A 292 28.25 12.44 -19.76
C ALA A 292 28.87 11.04 -19.68
N GLY A 293 28.25 10.03 -20.30
CA GLY A 293 28.59 8.60 -20.16
C GLY A 293 29.83 8.10 -20.92
N ALA A 294 30.62 8.96 -21.55
CA ALA A 294 31.74 8.57 -22.43
C ALA A 294 32.88 7.78 -21.75
N SER A 295 32.92 7.72 -20.42
CA SER A 295 34.04 7.15 -19.64
C SER A 295 33.63 6.19 -18.51
N VAL A 296 32.50 5.47 -18.62
CA VAL A 296 32.22 4.30 -17.76
C VAL A 296 31.69 3.12 -18.58
N VAL A 297 32.55 2.14 -18.87
CA VAL A 297 32.12 0.84 -19.38
C VAL A 297 31.53 0.03 -18.22
N GLY A 298 30.22 -0.23 -18.25
CA GLY A 298 29.62 -1.18 -17.29
C GLY A 298 28.20 -0.92 -16.81
N ARG A 299 27.24 -0.55 -17.68
CA ARG A 299 25.80 -0.73 -17.42
C ARG A 299 24.98 -0.72 -18.72
N HIS A 300 24.81 -1.88 -19.34
CA HIS A 300 23.63 -2.14 -20.16
C HIS A 300 22.44 -2.36 -19.21
N GLN A 301 21.86 -1.28 -18.68
CA GLN A 301 20.55 -1.37 -18.06
C GLN A 301 19.49 -1.52 -19.15
N SER A 302 18.47 -2.31 -18.83
CA SER A 302 17.49 -2.83 -19.78
C SER A 302 16.56 -1.76 -20.33
N ARG A 303 16.42 -1.72 -21.66
CA ARG A 303 15.25 -1.11 -22.30
C ARG A 303 14.01 -1.89 -21.86
N GLY A 304 13.03 -1.22 -21.26
CA GLY A 304 11.67 -1.75 -21.10
C GLY A 304 11.45 -2.81 -20.01
N THR A 305 12.31 -2.91 -19.00
CA THR A 305 11.94 -3.66 -17.77
C THR A 305 10.88 -2.89 -16.99
N ALA A 306 9.79 -3.57 -16.61
CA ALA A 306 8.81 -3.04 -15.66
C ALA A 306 9.46 -2.81 -14.28
N LEU A 307 8.94 -1.82 -13.54
CA LEU A 307 9.46 -1.45 -12.22
C LEU A 307 9.43 -2.62 -11.24
N GLN A 308 10.53 -2.81 -10.52
CA GLN A 308 10.63 -3.82 -9.46
C GLN A 308 10.14 -3.25 -8.12
N GLY A 309 9.78 -4.12 -7.18
CA GLY A 309 9.18 -3.70 -5.90
C GLY A 309 10.01 -2.76 -5.04
N ALA A 310 11.34 -2.83 -5.14
CA ALA A 310 12.22 -1.85 -4.50
C ALA A 310 12.01 -0.43 -5.06
N GLU A 311 11.81 -0.30 -6.37
CA GLU A 311 11.58 0.97 -7.07
C GLU A 311 10.15 1.49 -6.80
N LEU A 312 9.15 0.60 -6.83
CA LEU A 312 7.76 0.93 -6.50
C LEU A 312 7.60 1.44 -5.04
N ARG A 313 8.32 0.84 -4.09
CA ARG A 313 8.42 1.36 -2.71
C ARG A 313 9.06 2.74 -2.64
N GLU A 314 10.04 3.02 -3.48
CA GLU A 314 10.84 4.24 -3.40
C GLU A 314 10.12 5.46 -3.99
N ILE A 315 9.20 5.28 -4.94
CA ILE A 315 8.33 6.36 -5.49
C ILE A 315 7.74 7.22 -4.35
N GLN A 316 7.21 6.58 -3.31
CA GLN A 316 6.60 7.26 -2.16
C GLN A 316 7.56 8.20 -1.41
N THR A 317 8.88 7.98 -1.48
CA THR A 317 9.87 8.88 -0.86
C THR A 317 10.06 10.19 -1.62
N TYR A 318 9.68 10.21 -2.91
CA TYR A 318 9.60 11.40 -3.76
C TYR A 318 8.23 12.07 -3.73
N LEU A 319 7.16 11.40 -3.27
CA LEU A 319 5.84 12.03 -3.21
C LEU A 319 5.70 12.96 -2.00
N GLU A 320 5.09 14.11 -2.24
CA GLU A 320 4.57 14.97 -1.19
C GLU A 320 3.26 14.45 -0.62
N ARG A 321 2.95 14.90 0.59
CA ARG A 321 1.92 14.30 1.44
C ARG A 321 0.70 15.18 1.46
N VAL A 322 0.03 15.21 0.31
CA VAL A 322 -1.22 15.94 0.08
C VAL A 322 -2.41 15.26 0.78
N ASP A 323 -2.29 13.98 1.17
CA ASP A 323 -3.35 13.17 1.74
C ASP A 323 -3.03 12.66 3.16
N ASP A 324 -3.70 13.21 4.17
CA ASP A 324 -3.59 12.73 5.57
C ASP A 324 -3.94 11.23 5.68
N LYS A 325 -4.86 10.79 4.81
CA LYS A 325 -5.35 9.41 4.66
C LYS A 325 -4.40 8.46 3.90
N ARG A 326 -3.36 8.95 3.19
CA ARG A 326 -2.39 8.16 2.38
C ARG A 326 -3.03 7.16 1.40
N SER A 327 -3.99 7.62 0.59
CA SER A 327 -4.81 6.80 -0.32
C SER A 327 -4.22 6.60 -1.72
N LEU A 328 -3.01 7.10 -2.00
CA LEU A 328 -2.22 6.83 -3.23
C LEU A 328 -3.05 6.97 -4.52
N GLY A 329 -3.71 8.12 -4.65
CA GLY A 329 -4.56 8.50 -5.78
C GLY A 329 -6.04 8.18 -5.59
N ASN A 330 -6.48 7.93 -4.35
CA ASN A 330 -7.78 7.29 -4.06
C ASN A 330 -7.95 5.97 -4.83
N LEU A 331 -6.83 5.24 -4.96
CA LEU A 331 -6.77 3.89 -5.48
C LEU A 331 -6.71 2.90 -4.32
N TYR A 332 -7.36 1.76 -4.51
CA TYR A 332 -7.47 0.70 -3.53
C TYR A 332 -6.90 -0.59 -4.12
N ARG A 333 -6.03 -1.20 -3.34
CA ARG A 333 -5.38 -2.46 -3.67
C ARG A 333 -6.40 -3.61 -3.59
N LYS A 334 -6.73 -4.23 -4.73
CA LYS A 334 -7.48 -5.49 -4.82
C LYS A 334 -6.52 -6.66 -5.07
N VAL A 335 -6.93 -7.86 -4.66
CA VAL A 335 -6.32 -9.12 -5.14
C VAL A 335 -7.24 -9.73 -6.20
N THR A 336 -6.64 -10.20 -7.29
CA THR A 336 -7.34 -10.90 -8.39
C THR A 336 -7.22 -12.42 -8.26
N ALA A 337 -8.12 -13.19 -8.88
CA ALA A 337 -8.23 -14.64 -8.66
C ALA A 337 -7.00 -15.46 -9.14
N ASP A 338 -6.16 -14.86 -9.99
CA ASP A 338 -4.83 -15.32 -10.38
C ASP A 338 -3.71 -14.94 -9.39
N GLY A 339 -4.05 -14.37 -8.22
CA GLY A 339 -3.14 -14.01 -7.13
C GLY A 339 -2.55 -12.61 -7.24
N HIS A 340 -2.61 -11.99 -8.42
CA HIS A 340 -2.01 -10.67 -8.65
C HIS A 340 -2.71 -9.54 -7.89
N VAL A 341 -1.92 -8.57 -7.48
CA VAL A 341 -2.32 -7.28 -6.90
C VAL A 341 -2.63 -6.28 -8.01
N ARG A 342 -3.68 -5.48 -7.85
CA ARG A 342 -3.96 -4.31 -8.71
C ARG A 342 -4.53 -3.13 -7.93
N TRP A 343 -4.33 -1.93 -8.44
CA TRP A 343 -4.75 -0.67 -7.84
C TRP A 343 -5.92 -0.05 -8.60
N VAL A 344 -7.13 -0.06 -8.02
CA VAL A 344 -8.36 0.40 -8.68
C VAL A 344 -9.06 1.52 -7.93
N CYS A 345 -9.73 2.43 -8.65
CA CYS A 345 -10.51 3.51 -8.03
C CYS A 345 -11.69 2.95 -7.22
N LEU A 346 -12.27 3.77 -6.34
CA LEU A 346 -13.45 3.44 -5.53
C LEU A 346 -14.56 2.75 -6.36
N GLN A 347 -15.02 3.39 -7.44
CA GLN A 347 -16.07 2.86 -8.31
C GLN A 347 -15.73 1.47 -8.89
N HIS A 348 -14.50 1.26 -9.34
CA HIS A 348 -14.10 -0.05 -9.86
C HIS A 348 -14.01 -1.10 -8.74
N TYR A 349 -13.45 -0.74 -7.59
CA TYR A 349 -13.41 -1.62 -6.43
C TYR A 349 -14.81 -2.09 -6.03
N ASP A 350 -15.80 -1.19 -6.06
CA ASP A 350 -17.16 -1.49 -5.62
C ASP A 350 -17.95 -2.25 -6.72
N ASN A 351 -17.73 -1.93 -8.01
CA ASN A 351 -18.43 -2.56 -9.14
C ASN A 351 -17.89 -3.96 -9.55
N ILE A 352 -16.68 -4.34 -9.13
CA ILE A 352 -16.04 -5.62 -9.51
C ILE A 352 -16.71 -6.86 -8.85
N SER A 353 -17.69 -6.67 -7.97
CA SER A 353 -18.32 -7.72 -7.14
C SER A 353 -19.17 -8.77 -7.90
N TYR A 354 -19.31 -8.69 -9.22
CA TYR A 354 -20.19 -9.58 -10.01
C TYR A 354 -19.44 -10.52 -10.96
N ASN A 355 -18.96 -11.64 -10.42
CA ASN A 355 -18.59 -12.83 -11.20
C ASN A 355 -19.22 -14.10 -10.59
N ASN A 356 -19.11 -15.24 -11.28
CA ASN A 356 -19.74 -16.49 -10.85
C ASN A 356 -19.17 -17.05 -9.53
N GLU A 357 -17.88 -16.85 -9.23
CA GLU A 357 -17.28 -17.27 -7.96
C GLU A 357 -17.72 -16.36 -6.79
N MET A 358 -17.86 -15.04 -6.99
CA MET A 358 -18.48 -14.14 -6.01
C MET A 358 -19.87 -14.60 -5.60
N SER A 359 -20.71 -14.99 -6.58
CA SER A 359 -22.05 -15.53 -6.33
C SER A 359 -22.07 -16.86 -5.56
N LYS A 360 -20.93 -17.53 -5.45
CA LYS A 360 -20.72 -18.75 -4.67
C LYS A 360 -20.18 -18.42 -3.28
N TYR A 361 -19.20 -17.53 -3.15
CA TYR A 361 -18.69 -17.06 -1.85
C TYR A 361 -19.79 -16.39 -1.01
N ILE A 362 -20.68 -15.61 -1.65
CA ILE A 362 -21.87 -15.05 -0.98
C ILE A 362 -22.77 -16.17 -0.42
N LYS A 363 -23.10 -17.20 -1.22
CA LYS A 363 -23.92 -18.34 -0.77
C LYS A 363 -23.26 -19.16 0.33
N GLU A 364 -21.95 -19.36 0.26
CA GLU A 364 -21.17 -20.05 1.30
C GLU A 364 -21.14 -19.22 2.61
N PHE A 365 -21.09 -17.89 2.52
CA PHE A 365 -21.18 -16.96 3.66
C PHE A 365 -22.60 -16.90 4.27
N GLU A 366 -23.64 -16.87 3.43
CA GLU A 366 -25.05 -16.91 3.88
C GLU A 366 -25.40 -18.26 4.53
N ALA A 367 -24.89 -19.37 3.99
CA ALA A 367 -25.12 -20.71 4.54
C ALA A 367 -24.56 -20.92 5.96
N MET A 368 -23.61 -20.09 6.41
CA MET A 368 -23.11 -20.08 7.79
C MET A 368 -23.79 -19.04 8.70
N GLY A 369 -24.90 -18.44 8.26
CA GLY A 369 -25.66 -17.43 9.03
C GLY A 369 -25.19 -15.98 8.79
N GLY A 370 -24.34 -15.74 7.79
CA GLY A 370 -24.00 -14.41 7.32
C GLY A 370 -25.11 -13.77 6.49
N LYS A 371 -24.97 -12.47 6.21
CA LYS A 371 -25.80 -11.68 5.29
C LYS A 371 -24.91 -10.74 4.49
N PHE A 372 -25.13 -10.64 3.19
CA PHE A 372 -24.37 -9.77 2.28
C PHE A 372 -25.27 -8.71 1.64
N ASN A 373 -24.86 -7.44 1.66
CA ASN A 373 -25.54 -6.35 0.98
C ASN A 373 -24.87 -6.07 -0.36
N SER A 374 -25.46 -6.56 -1.44
CA SER A 374 -24.97 -6.42 -2.82
C SER A 374 -24.90 -4.97 -3.33
N ASN A 375 -25.55 -4.02 -2.65
CA ASN A 375 -25.53 -2.60 -3.02
C ASN A 375 -24.40 -1.80 -2.34
N THR A 376 -23.83 -2.32 -1.24
CA THR A 376 -22.74 -1.66 -0.48
C THR A 376 -21.49 -2.53 -0.31
N ASN A 377 -21.53 -3.78 -0.81
CA ASN A 377 -20.57 -4.84 -0.54
C ASN A 377 -20.27 -5.04 0.97
N GLU A 378 -21.23 -4.71 1.85
CA GLU A 378 -21.12 -4.93 3.28
C GLU A 378 -21.54 -6.37 3.64
N ALA A 379 -20.70 -7.06 4.41
CA ALA A 379 -21.00 -8.37 4.95
C ALA A 379 -21.24 -8.27 6.46
N SER A 380 -22.23 -8.99 6.97
CA SER A 380 -22.51 -9.06 8.41
C SER A 380 -22.76 -10.48 8.88
N ILE A 381 -22.32 -10.80 10.09
CA ILE A 381 -22.57 -12.05 10.79
C ILE A 381 -22.85 -11.74 12.25
N SER A 382 -23.90 -12.33 12.82
CA SER A 382 -24.35 -12.01 14.18
C SER A 382 -24.85 -13.24 14.93
N GLN A 383 -24.50 -13.35 16.21
CA GLN A 383 -24.92 -14.45 17.11
C GLN A 383 -24.48 -15.86 16.66
N VAL A 384 -23.50 -15.96 15.75
CA VAL A 384 -22.97 -17.24 15.24
C VAL A 384 -21.73 -17.67 16.02
N ASN A 385 -21.65 -18.97 16.35
CA ASN A 385 -20.37 -19.60 16.72
C ASN A 385 -19.60 -19.96 15.44
N ILE A 386 -18.57 -19.18 15.13
CA ILE A 386 -17.74 -19.34 13.94
C ILE A 386 -16.84 -20.55 14.16
N THR A 387 -17.06 -21.60 13.37
CA THR A 387 -16.28 -22.86 13.44
C THR A 387 -15.02 -22.78 12.59
N SER A 388 -14.06 -23.69 12.80
CA SER A 388 -12.84 -23.80 11.97
C SER A 388 -13.17 -23.95 10.48
N LYS A 389 -14.20 -24.74 10.14
CA LYS A 389 -14.69 -24.88 8.76
C LYS A 389 -15.23 -23.57 8.18
N ASN A 390 -15.88 -22.74 9.02
CA ASN A 390 -16.34 -21.40 8.60
C ASN A 390 -15.14 -20.50 8.31
N VAL A 391 -14.11 -20.54 9.16
CA VAL A 391 -12.87 -19.77 8.97
C VAL A 391 -12.09 -20.26 7.75
N GLU A 392 -11.93 -21.55 7.53
CA GLU A 392 -11.31 -22.11 6.32
C GLU A 392 -11.99 -21.61 5.04
N MET A 393 -13.34 -21.61 5.02
CA MET A 393 -14.12 -21.05 3.92
C MET A 393 -13.87 -19.55 3.76
N MET A 394 -13.98 -18.75 4.83
CA MET A 394 -13.73 -17.31 4.78
C MET A 394 -12.31 -16.99 4.31
N CYS A 395 -11.29 -17.63 4.86
CA CYS A 395 -9.89 -17.46 4.48
C CYS A 395 -9.65 -17.80 3.00
N LYS A 396 -10.24 -18.90 2.51
CA LYS A 396 -10.17 -19.32 1.11
C LYS A 396 -10.87 -18.35 0.17
N ALA A 397 -12.04 -17.84 0.55
CA ALA A 397 -12.83 -16.89 -0.24
C ALA A 397 -12.14 -15.52 -0.29
N LEU A 398 -11.78 -14.94 0.87
CA LEU A 398 -11.07 -13.67 0.98
C LEU A 398 -9.72 -13.72 0.22
N GLY A 399 -8.96 -14.80 0.38
CA GLY A 399 -7.70 -15.01 -0.33
C GLY A 399 -7.83 -15.20 -1.85
N LYS A 400 -9.03 -15.55 -2.36
CA LYS A 400 -9.35 -15.62 -3.80
C LYS A 400 -10.15 -14.42 -4.32
N GLY A 401 -10.22 -13.32 -3.54
CA GLY A 401 -10.82 -12.06 -3.96
C GLY A 401 -12.31 -11.90 -3.64
N PHE A 402 -12.82 -12.55 -2.57
CA PHE A 402 -14.16 -12.24 -2.04
C PHE A 402 -14.20 -10.77 -1.59
N ASN A 403 -14.87 -9.95 -2.39
CA ASN A 403 -14.91 -8.51 -2.22
C ASN A 403 -15.97 -8.11 -1.18
N ILE A 404 -15.50 -7.73 0.00
CA ILE A 404 -16.31 -7.23 1.11
C ILE A 404 -15.71 -5.88 1.51
N VAL A 405 -16.37 -4.76 1.22
CA VAL A 405 -15.85 -3.43 1.62
C VAL A 405 -15.75 -3.32 3.14
N LYS A 406 -16.73 -3.89 3.85
CA LYS A 406 -16.80 -3.86 5.32
C LYS A 406 -17.43 -5.12 5.89
N LEU A 407 -16.76 -5.71 6.87
CA LEU A 407 -17.19 -6.90 7.60
C LEU A 407 -17.64 -6.51 9.01
N ILE A 408 -18.86 -6.91 9.38
CA ILE A 408 -19.49 -6.63 10.68
C ILE A 408 -19.73 -7.95 11.41
N CYS A 409 -18.96 -8.23 12.45
CA CYS A 409 -19.13 -9.41 13.31
C CYS A 409 -19.71 -8.97 14.67
N ARG A 410 -20.84 -9.54 15.11
CA ARG A 410 -21.47 -9.17 16.40
C ARG A 410 -21.94 -10.36 17.25
N GLU A 411 -21.68 -10.33 18.55
CA GLU A 411 -22.12 -11.35 19.52
C GLU A 411 -21.63 -12.78 19.21
N CYS A 412 -20.63 -12.88 18.32
CA CYS A 412 -20.09 -14.15 17.84
C CYS A 412 -19.14 -14.79 18.85
N SER A 413 -18.87 -16.08 18.66
CA SER A 413 -17.74 -16.75 19.32
C SER A 413 -16.85 -17.45 18.30
N ILE A 414 -15.55 -17.45 18.55
CA ILE A 414 -14.52 -17.99 17.65
C ILE A 414 -13.42 -18.65 18.49
N ASP A 415 -12.68 -19.60 17.91
CA ASP A 415 -11.47 -20.16 18.52
C ASP A 415 -10.27 -19.21 18.37
N GLU A 416 -9.31 -19.27 19.28
CA GLU A 416 -8.08 -18.47 19.31
C GLU A 416 -7.24 -18.67 18.03
N ASP A 417 -6.96 -19.93 17.65
CA ASP A 417 -6.12 -20.24 16.48
C ASP A 417 -6.83 -19.83 15.18
N ASP A 418 -8.16 -20.01 15.13
CA ASP A 418 -8.97 -19.66 13.97
C ASP A 418 -9.16 -18.14 13.82
N LEU A 419 -9.22 -17.40 14.92
CA LEU A 419 -9.17 -15.94 14.90
C LEU A 419 -7.84 -15.44 14.34
N GLU A 420 -6.71 -16.02 14.72
CA GLU A 420 -5.40 -15.60 14.19
C GLU A 420 -5.25 -15.90 12.69
N LYS A 421 -5.69 -17.08 12.22
CA LYS A 421 -5.76 -17.40 10.78
C LYS A 421 -6.63 -16.38 10.02
N LEU A 422 -7.80 -16.05 10.57
CA LEU A 422 -8.72 -15.10 9.95
C LEU A 422 -8.12 -13.69 9.91
N LEU A 423 -7.46 -13.24 10.99
CA LEU A 423 -6.79 -11.95 11.05
C LEU A 423 -5.61 -11.85 10.07
N ASP A 424 -4.79 -12.90 9.88
CA ASP A 424 -3.73 -12.86 8.84
C ASP A 424 -4.31 -12.58 7.45
N ILE A 425 -5.38 -13.27 7.08
CA ILE A 425 -6.00 -13.11 5.77
C ILE A 425 -6.71 -11.76 5.65
N ILE A 426 -7.48 -11.33 6.65
CA ILE A 426 -8.16 -10.02 6.62
C ILE A 426 -7.12 -8.90 6.51
N ILE A 427 -6.16 -8.86 7.42
CA ILE A 427 -5.21 -7.74 7.54
C ILE A 427 -4.26 -7.70 6.34
N ASN A 428 -3.69 -8.83 5.92
CA ASN A 428 -2.60 -8.80 4.95
C ASN A 428 -3.05 -9.05 3.50
N ARG A 429 -4.14 -9.80 3.27
CA ARG A 429 -4.42 -10.41 1.95
C ARG A 429 -5.81 -10.13 1.38
N SER A 430 -6.75 -9.63 2.18
CA SER A 430 -8.14 -9.43 1.76
C SER A 430 -8.36 -8.09 1.04
N SER A 431 -9.60 -7.87 0.59
CA SER A 431 -10.11 -6.58 0.13
C SER A 431 -11.13 -5.99 1.12
N ILE A 432 -10.95 -6.23 2.42
CA ILE A 432 -11.72 -5.57 3.49
C ILE A 432 -11.08 -4.23 3.83
N ARG A 433 -11.89 -3.16 3.84
CA ARG A 433 -11.46 -1.81 4.27
C ARG A 433 -11.89 -1.46 5.68
N CYS A 434 -12.94 -2.08 6.21
CA CYS A 434 -13.41 -1.85 7.57
C CYS A 434 -13.85 -3.16 8.22
N LEU A 435 -13.31 -3.47 9.40
CA LEU A 435 -13.73 -4.57 10.26
C LEU A 435 -14.33 -4.01 11.54
N ASN A 436 -15.64 -4.16 11.74
CA ASN A 436 -16.33 -3.89 12.99
C ASN A 436 -16.55 -5.21 13.75
N MET A 437 -16.04 -5.30 14.97
CA MET A 437 -16.14 -6.47 15.84
C MET A 437 -16.77 -6.07 17.17
N GLY A 438 -18.01 -6.51 17.41
CA GLY A 438 -18.75 -6.26 18.64
C GLY A 438 -19.01 -7.54 19.44
N SER A 439 -18.74 -7.53 20.75
CA SER A 439 -19.00 -8.64 21.68
C SER A 439 -18.48 -10.00 21.20
N ILE A 440 -17.25 -10.02 20.68
CA ILE A 440 -16.59 -11.22 20.14
C ILE A 440 -15.94 -12.01 21.27
N ARG A 441 -16.50 -13.19 21.57
CA ARG A 441 -15.98 -14.13 22.57
C ARG A 441 -14.90 -15.02 21.96
N VAL A 442 -13.65 -14.84 22.39
CA VAL A 442 -12.51 -15.65 21.95
C VAL A 442 -12.35 -16.84 22.91
N ARG A 443 -12.35 -18.04 22.35
CA ARG A 443 -12.30 -19.31 23.10
C ARG A 443 -10.97 -20.01 22.85
N ASN A 444 -10.47 -20.73 23.86
CA ASN A 444 -9.39 -21.70 23.63
C ASN A 444 -9.92 -23.01 23.02
N PHE A 445 -8.99 -23.90 22.65
CA PHE A 445 -9.25 -25.25 22.15
C PHE A 445 -10.22 -26.09 23.00
N PHE A 446 -10.33 -25.85 24.32
CA PHE A 446 -11.28 -26.53 25.20
C PHE A 446 -12.70 -25.92 25.16
N GLY A 447 -12.94 -24.92 24.31
CA GLY A 447 -14.19 -24.18 24.22
C GLY A 447 -14.40 -23.12 25.30
N ILE A 448 -13.43 -22.93 26.21
CA ILE A 448 -13.54 -21.99 27.33
C ILE A 448 -13.25 -20.57 26.82
N THR A 449 -14.12 -19.61 27.12
CA THR A 449 -13.90 -18.20 26.76
C THR A 449 -12.71 -17.65 27.55
N MET A 450 -11.68 -17.18 26.85
CA MET A 450 -10.49 -16.57 27.45
C MET A 450 -10.72 -15.08 27.70
N TYR A 451 -11.28 -14.39 26.71
CA TYR A 451 -11.60 -12.97 26.78
C TYR A 451 -12.75 -12.63 25.81
N THR A 452 -13.31 -11.43 25.95
CA THR A 452 -14.32 -10.89 25.04
C THR A 452 -13.88 -9.50 24.59
N CYS A 453 -13.74 -9.29 23.28
CA CYS A 453 -13.59 -7.96 22.71
C CYS A 453 -14.98 -7.31 22.63
N GLN A 454 -15.14 -6.13 23.25
CA GLN A 454 -16.44 -5.49 23.45
C GLN A 454 -16.91 -4.74 22.21
N GLU A 455 -16.11 -3.83 21.69
CA GLU A 455 -16.32 -3.13 20.41
C GLU A 455 -14.94 -2.68 19.88
N MET A 456 -14.64 -3.06 18.64
CA MET A 456 -13.43 -2.71 17.91
C MET A 456 -13.81 -2.30 16.50
N ILE A 457 -13.18 -1.23 16.00
CA ILE A 457 -13.22 -0.87 14.58
C ILE A 457 -11.78 -0.75 14.09
N ALA A 458 -11.45 -1.55 13.08
CA ALA A 458 -10.19 -1.45 12.35
C ALA A 458 -10.47 -1.03 10.91
N GLU A 459 -9.78 0.00 10.42
CA GLU A 459 -9.81 0.43 9.04
C GLU A 459 -8.47 0.14 8.35
N PHE A 460 -8.58 -0.36 7.12
CA PHE A 460 -7.47 -0.73 6.26
C PHE A 460 -7.45 0.20 5.05
N ASN A 461 -6.37 0.97 4.93
CA ASN A 461 -5.96 1.61 3.69
C ASN A 461 -4.60 1.03 3.26
N ASN A 462 -4.21 1.19 2.00
CA ASN A 462 -3.16 0.39 1.34
C ASN A 462 -1.83 0.25 2.09
N GLN A 463 -1.48 1.23 2.93
CA GLN A 463 -0.34 1.18 3.85
C GLN A 463 -0.68 1.61 5.30
N SER A 464 -1.94 1.94 5.59
CA SER A 464 -2.36 2.50 6.88
C SER A 464 -3.37 1.61 7.57
N LEU A 465 -3.08 1.25 8.82
CA LEU A 465 -4.00 0.57 9.71
C LEU A 465 -4.45 1.57 10.78
N LYS A 466 -5.74 1.94 10.78
CA LYS A 466 -6.36 2.70 11.89
C LYS A 466 -7.12 1.73 12.78
N VAL A 467 -6.94 1.81 14.10
CA VAL A 467 -7.68 0.98 15.07
C VAL A 467 -8.25 1.84 16.18
N ARG A 468 -9.52 1.64 16.54
CA ARG A 468 -10.20 2.29 17.66
C ARG A 468 -11.05 1.30 18.44
N PHE A 469 -11.17 1.52 19.74
CA PHE A 469 -12.10 0.81 20.62
C PHE A 469 -13.06 1.82 21.24
N SER A 470 -14.37 1.54 21.24
CA SER A 470 -15.35 2.49 21.83
C SER A 470 -15.43 2.41 23.36
N ASN A 471 -14.99 1.28 23.93
CA ASN A 471 -14.89 1.03 25.36
C ASN A 471 -13.40 0.78 25.69
N THR A 472 -12.72 1.82 26.15
CA THR A 472 -11.35 1.73 26.68
C THR A 472 -11.29 0.90 27.97
N TYR A 473 -10.08 0.52 28.41
CA TYR A 473 -9.82 -0.18 29.69
C TYR A 473 -10.36 -1.61 29.85
N TYR A 474 -10.79 -2.30 28.79
CA TYR A 474 -11.13 -3.73 28.84
C TYR A 474 -9.95 -4.59 28.34
N ASP A 475 -9.41 -5.47 29.19
CA ASP A 475 -8.31 -6.39 28.85
C ASP A 475 -8.53 -7.14 27.52
N GLY A 476 -9.77 -7.56 27.25
CA GLY A 476 -10.15 -8.27 26.03
C GLY A 476 -10.05 -7.44 24.74
N ASN A 477 -10.09 -6.11 24.84
CA ASN A 477 -9.82 -5.19 23.73
C ASN A 477 -8.31 -5.09 23.49
N THR A 478 -7.51 -4.92 24.56
CA THR A 478 -6.04 -4.91 24.50
C THR A 478 -5.47 -6.23 23.96
N LEU A 479 -6.03 -7.37 24.36
CA LEU A 479 -5.66 -8.68 23.84
C LEU A 479 -6.02 -8.84 22.34
N MET A 480 -7.18 -8.34 21.92
CA MET A 480 -7.57 -8.32 20.51
C MET A 480 -6.61 -7.44 19.68
N PHE A 481 -6.31 -6.24 20.16
CA PHE A 481 -5.34 -5.32 19.55
C PHE A 481 -3.96 -5.96 19.36
N THR A 482 -3.49 -6.62 20.42
CA THR A 482 -2.17 -7.26 20.48
C THR A 482 -2.02 -8.31 19.37
N ARG A 483 -3.02 -9.19 19.17
CA ARG A 483 -3.04 -10.12 18.03
C ARG A 483 -3.10 -9.41 16.69
N PHE A 484 -3.89 -8.34 16.59
CA PHE A 484 -4.02 -7.55 15.36
C PHE A 484 -2.67 -6.97 14.90
N LEU A 485 -1.86 -6.43 15.82
CA LEU A 485 -0.52 -5.94 15.50
C LEU A 485 0.53 -7.05 15.28
N PHE A 486 0.42 -8.18 15.97
CA PHE A 486 1.27 -9.35 15.67
C PHE A 486 0.99 -9.92 14.27
N GLN A 487 -0.26 -9.83 13.78
CA GLN A 487 -0.60 -10.30 12.44
C GLN A 487 -0.29 -9.28 11.33
N ASN A 488 -0.19 -7.98 11.61
CA ASN A 488 0.14 -6.96 10.59
C ASN A 488 1.55 -7.13 10.00
N LYS A 489 1.64 -7.42 8.70
CA LYS A 489 2.89 -7.65 7.95
C LYS A 489 3.13 -6.64 6.82
N ILE A 490 2.20 -5.70 6.60
CA ILE A 490 2.21 -4.80 5.42
C ILE A 490 1.95 -3.32 5.71
N HIS A 491 1.22 -2.97 6.77
CA HIS A 491 0.88 -1.57 7.07
C HIS A 491 2.07 -0.91 7.78
N LYS A 492 2.69 0.06 7.10
CA LYS A 492 3.83 0.85 7.58
C LYS A 492 3.40 2.03 8.45
N ASN A 493 2.13 2.44 8.33
CA ASN A 493 1.53 3.52 9.09
C ASN A 493 0.49 2.92 10.04
N LEU A 494 0.57 3.29 11.31
CA LEU A 494 -0.33 2.83 12.35
C LEU A 494 -0.96 4.03 13.05
N ASP A 495 -2.29 4.05 13.13
CA ASP A 495 -3.10 5.16 13.62
C ASP A 495 -3.98 4.69 14.78
N LEU A 496 -3.76 5.25 15.98
CA LEU A 496 -4.28 4.78 17.26
C LEU A 496 -4.84 5.92 18.11
N SER A 497 -5.76 5.62 19.03
CA SER A 497 -5.97 6.48 20.20
C SER A 497 -5.05 6.03 21.33
N ALA A 498 -4.32 6.95 21.95
CA ALA A 498 -3.49 6.64 23.11
C ALA A 498 -4.34 6.23 24.33
N THR A 499 -5.60 6.67 24.40
CA THR A 499 -6.56 6.28 25.45
C THR A 499 -6.86 4.78 25.45
N ASP A 500 -6.67 4.10 24.32
CA ASP A 500 -6.87 2.65 24.18
C ASP A 500 -5.76 1.86 24.90
N PHE A 501 -4.65 2.51 25.29
CA PHE A 501 -3.45 1.88 25.85
C PHE A 501 -3.05 2.35 27.26
N LEU A 502 -3.86 3.20 27.89
CA LEU A 502 -3.70 3.55 29.30
C LEU A 502 -3.77 2.28 30.16
N TRP A 503 -2.79 2.10 31.04
CA TRP A 503 -2.55 0.88 31.86
C TRP A 503 -2.10 -0.37 31.07
N HIS A 504 -1.89 -0.25 29.76
CA HIS A 504 -1.41 -1.32 28.86
C HIS A 504 -0.16 -0.90 28.07
N GLU A 505 0.64 0.00 28.64
CA GLU A 505 1.82 0.59 28.00
C GLU A 505 2.89 -0.47 27.67
N SER A 506 2.95 -1.56 28.45
CA SER A 506 3.79 -2.74 28.17
C SER A 506 3.42 -3.46 26.89
N ASP A 507 2.13 -3.58 26.59
CA ASP A 507 1.62 -4.34 25.45
C ASP A 507 1.73 -3.52 24.16
N LEU A 508 1.46 -2.21 24.23
CA LEU A 508 1.79 -1.28 23.15
C LEU A 508 3.29 -1.32 22.82
N ARG A 509 4.17 -1.27 23.84
CA ARG A 509 5.63 -1.41 23.64
C ARG A 509 5.99 -2.73 22.96
N ARG A 510 5.42 -3.85 23.44
CA ARG A 510 5.69 -5.19 22.91
C ARG A 510 5.29 -5.32 21.44
N CYS A 511 4.13 -4.79 21.06
CA CYS A 511 3.67 -4.81 19.67
C CYS A 511 4.55 -3.95 18.77
N MET A 512 4.95 -2.76 19.23
CA MET A 512 5.83 -1.85 18.47
C MET A 512 7.28 -2.36 18.38
N GLU A 513 7.80 -3.07 19.39
CA GLU A 513 9.11 -3.74 19.32
C GLU A 513 9.11 -4.97 18.40
N PHE A 514 7.96 -5.63 18.23
CA PHE A 514 7.81 -6.75 17.29
C PHE A 514 7.60 -6.29 15.84
N ASN A 515 6.76 -5.27 15.62
CA ASN A 515 6.34 -4.88 14.29
C ASN A 515 7.36 -3.95 13.58
N ALA A 516 8.43 -4.55 13.07
CA ALA A 516 9.49 -3.87 12.34
C ALA A 516 9.05 -3.23 10.99
N VAL A 517 7.79 -3.42 10.55
CA VAL A 517 7.24 -2.81 9.34
C VAL A 517 6.69 -1.39 9.61
N VAL A 518 6.30 -1.09 10.85
CA VAL A 518 5.73 0.23 11.21
C VAL A 518 6.84 1.29 11.27
N THR A 519 6.78 2.24 10.33
CA THR A 519 7.71 3.38 10.23
C THR A 519 7.06 4.73 10.55
N ARG A 520 5.72 4.82 10.51
CA ARG A 520 4.93 5.94 11.05
C ARG A 520 3.99 5.47 12.14
N LEU A 521 4.04 6.15 13.28
CA LEU A 521 3.02 6.07 14.33
C LEU A 521 2.24 7.39 14.34
N ALA A 522 0.92 7.32 14.31
CA ALA A 522 0.00 8.43 14.53
C ALA A 522 -0.82 8.13 15.78
N LEU A 523 -0.84 9.06 16.74
CA LEU A 523 -1.55 8.92 18.01
C LEU A 523 -2.41 10.15 18.29
N GLU A 524 -3.69 9.88 18.52
CA GLU A 524 -4.64 10.84 19.09
C GLU A 524 -4.59 10.76 20.63
N TYR A 525 -4.75 11.90 21.32
CA TYR A 525 -4.90 11.99 22.79
C TYR A 525 -3.71 11.48 23.63
N THR A 526 -2.49 11.64 23.15
CA THR A 526 -1.22 11.14 23.75
C THR A 526 -0.76 11.88 25.01
N ASN A 527 -1.67 12.47 25.78
CA ASN A 527 -1.34 13.27 26.96
C ASN A 527 -1.05 12.39 28.19
N ASN A 528 0.02 11.59 28.11
CA ASN A 528 0.44 10.67 29.16
C ASN A 528 1.95 10.37 29.07
N VAL A 529 2.67 10.64 30.15
CA VAL A 529 4.14 10.43 30.25
C VAL A 529 4.55 8.95 30.06
N SER A 530 3.75 7.98 30.52
CA SER A 530 4.03 6.56 30.34
C SER A 530 3.93 6.14 28.87
N ILE A 531 2.93 6.64 28.13
CA ILE A 531 2.79 6.42 26.68
C ILE A 531 3.95 7.07 25.91
N LEU A 532 4.33 8.31 26.24
CA LEU A 532 5.53 8.94 25.64
C LEU A 532 6.80 8.12 25.90
N ASN A 533 6.95 7.55 27.10
CA ASN A 533 8.04 6.63 27.45
C ASN A 533 7.96 5.27 26.72
N VAL A 534 6.83 4.88 26.14
CA VAL A 534 6.78 3.75 25.19
C VAL A 534 7.42 4.18 23.87
N ILE A 535 6.90 5.25 23.27
CA ILE A 535 7.27 5.72 21.92
C ILE A 535 8.77 6.06 21.83
N PHE A 536 9.28 6.85 22.77
CA PHE A 536 10.66 7.35 22.70
C PHE A 536 11.74 6.38 23.22
N TYR A 537 11.34 5.31 23.92
CA TYR A 537 12.23 4.22 24.33
C TYR A 537 11.92 2.90 23.59
N LEU A 538 11.36 2.96 22.38
CA LEU A 538 11.31 1.80 21.49
C LEU A 538 12.73 1.39 21.09
N LYS A 539 13.05 0.10 21.21
CA LYS A 539 14.35 -0.45 20.75
C LYS A 539 14.46 -0.54 19.22
N THR A 540 13.36 -0.38 18.50
CA THR A 540 13.34 -0.47 17.04
C THR A 540 13.74 0.86 16.39
N ASN A 541 14.73 0.80 15.49
CA ASN A 541 15.16 1.94 14.67
C ASN A 541 14.21 2.21 13.48
N ALA A 542 13.09 1.47 13.36
CA ALA A 542 12.15 1.60 12.24
C ALA A 542 11.26 2.86 12.34
N LEU A 543 10.95 3.33 13.56
CA LEU A 543 10.09 4.50 13.74
C LEU A 543 10.82 5.79 13.32
N GLN A 544 10.44 6.31 12.16
CA GLN A 544 11.02 7.50 11.52
C GLN A 544 10.05 8.70 11.51
N GLN A 545 8.75 8.46 11.72
CA GLN A 545 7.70 9.47 11.59
C GLN A 545 6.76 9.37 12.79
N LEU A 546 6.52 10.48 13.47
CA LEU A 546 5.57 10.56 14.60
C LEU A 546 4.55 11.67 14.34
N LYS A 547 3.26 11.31 14.25
CA LYS A 547 2.15 12.26 14.34
C LYS A 547 1.53 12.22 15.73
N LEU A 548 1.44 13.37 16.37
CA LEU A 548 0.65 13.59 17.57
C LEU A 548 -0.52 14.51 17.22
N THR A 549 -1.70 14.23 17.75
CA THR A 549 -2.91 15.01 17.48
C THR A 549 -3.78 15.01 18.75
N HIS A 550 -4.36 16.16 19.10
CA HIS A 550 -5.06 16.38 20.38
C HIS A 550 -4.26 15.88 21.62
N SER A 551 -2.94 15.95 21.53
CA SER A 551 -1.96 15.45 22.48
C SER A 551 -1.28 16.63 23.21
N LEU A 552 -0.38 16.32 24.16
CA LEU A 552 0.55 17.28 24.76
C LEU A 552 -0.12 18.57 25.28
N TYR A 553 -0.96 18.52 26.32
CA TYR A 553 -1.60 19.71 26.91
C TYR A 553 -1.36 19.90 28.42
N GLU A 554 -0.86 18.90 29.13
CA GLU A 554 -0.37 19.09 30.51
C GLU A 554 1.11 19.50 30.51
N SER A 555 1.51 20.49 31.30
CA SER A 555 2.90 20.97 31.43
C SER A 555 3.90 19.87 31.83
N SER A 556 3.44 18.85 32.58
CA SER A 556 4.18 17.63 32.91
C SER A 556 4.51 16.79 31.66
N THR A 557 3.57 16.68 30.74
CA THR A 557 3.71 15.96 29.47
C THR A 557 4.51 16.79 28.45
N LEU A 558 4.26 18.10 28.36
CA LEU A 558 4.98 19.05 27.51
C LEU A 558 6.50 19.06 27.81
N SER A 559 6.86 19.24 29.08
CA SER A 559 8.27 19.22 29.52
C SER A 559 8.95 17.87 29.29
N HIS A 560 8.25 16.76 29.60
CA HIS A 560 8.76 15.40 29.37
C HIS A 560 8.94 15.09 27.87
N PHE A 561 8.01 15.53 27.02
CA PHE A 561 8.12 15.42 25.56
C PHE A 561 9.40 16.09 25.05
N CYS A 562 9.65 17.33 25.44
CA CYS A 562 10.87 18.06 25.12
C CYS A 562 12.15 17.37 25.62
N GLU A 563 12.11 16.76 26.81
CA GLU A 563 13.21 15.94 27.34
C GLU A 563 13.49 14.67 26.52
N MET A 564 12.45 14.02 25.98
CA MET A 564 12.61 12.82 25.15
C MET A 564 13.06 13.18 23.73
N LEU A 565 12.52 14.26 23.16
CA LEU A 565 12.87 14.75 21.83
C LEU A 565 14.37 15.05 21.74
N LYS A 566 14.96 15.77 22.73
CA LYS A 566 16.41 16.02 22.86
C LYS A 566 17.30 14.76 22.77
N LYS A 567 16.76 13.59 23.15
CA LYS A 567 17.50 12.30 23.21
C LYS A 567 17.33 11.47 21.92
N THR A 568 16.36 11.83 21.07
CA THR A 568 15.91 11.06 19.91
C THR A 568 16.83 11.22 18.70
N LYS A 569 16.97 10.15 17.90
CA LYS A 569 17.91 10.10 16.75
C LYS A 569 17.37 9.36 15.51
N THR A 570 16.19 8.77 15.61
CA THR A 570 15.56 7.96 14.54
C THR A 570 14.47 8.73 13.79
N LEU A 571 13.77 9.65 14.47
CA LEU A 571 12.74 10.48 13.85
C LEU A 571 13.36 11.41 12.79
N ILE A 572 12.81 11.33 11.59
CA ILE A 572 13.10 12.16 10.42
C ILE A 572 12.00 13.22 10.26
N GLU A 573 10.79 12.93 10.74
CA GLU A 573 9.63 13.79 10.57
C GLU A 573 8.75 13.77 11.83
N LEU A 574 8.30 14.97 12.21
CA LEU A 574 7.47 15.22 13.39
C LEU A 574 6.27 16.08 12.96
N ASP A 575 5.09 15.69 13.43
CA ASP A 575 3.80 16.18 12.94
C ASP A 575 2.91 16.43 14.17
N LEU A 576 2.77 17.71 14.56
CA LEU A 576 2.18 18.14 15.84
C LEU A 576 0.90 18.95 15.59
N MET A 577 -0.24 18.27 15.66
CA MET A 577 -1.55 18.83 15.32
C MET A 577 -2.41 19.01 16.59
N ASP A 578 -1.86 19.78 17.53
CA ASP A 578 -2.26 19.81 18.94
C ASP A 578 -2.82 21.20 19.35
N TYR A 579 -4.07 21.49 18.96
CA TYR A 579 -4.67 22.83 19.11
C TYR A 579 -4.67 23.41 20.54
N THR A 580 -4.62 22.56 21.57
CA THR A 580 -4.55 22.94 23.00
C THR A 580 -3.14 23.04 23.55
N GLY A 581 -2.19 22.26 23.03
CA GLY A 581 -0.82 22.17 23.59
C GLY A 581 0.00 23.44 23.41
N PHE A 582 -0.35 24.24 22.39
CA PHE A 582 0.35 25.44 21.99
C PHE A 582 -0.21 26.74 22.60
N GLU A 583 -0.97 26.65 23.68
CA GLU A 583 -1.28 27.82 24.53
C GLU A 583 -0.06 28.27 25.36
N ASP A 584 0.82 27.32 25.73
CA ASP A 584 2.06 27.54 26.48
C ASP A 584 3.16 28.13 25.58
N GLU A 585 3.54 29.40 25.79
CA GLU A 585 4.59 30.07 25.01
C GLU A 585 6.01 29.58 25.35
N ASP A 586 6.27 29.21 26.62
CA ASP A 586 7.57 28.67 27.06
C ASP A 586 7.83 27.29 26.40
N PHE A 587 6.77 26.49 26.21
CA PHE A 587 6.85 25.23 25.46
C PHE A 587 7.23 25.46 23.98
N ILE A 588 6.62 26.43 23.30
CA ILE A 588 6.91 26.73 21.88
C ILE A 588 8.37 27.17 21.72
N ASN A 589 8.83 28.09 22.55
CA ASN A 589 10.23 28.54 22.56
C ASN A 589 11.19 27.37 22.79
N THR A 590 10.91 26.55 23.81
CA THR A 590 11.69 25.35 24.15
C THR A 590 11.73 24.34 22.99
N LEU A 591 10.59 24.10 22.33
CA LEU A 591 10.46 23.15 21.22
C LEU A 591 11.27 23.60 19.99
N LEU A 592 11.17 24.87 19.61
CA LEU A 592 11.87 25.40 18.44
C LEU A 592 13.40 25.37 18.61
N GLU A 593 13.92 25.79 19.76
CA GLU A 593 15.37 25.71 20.04
C GLU A 593 15.87 24.25 20.15
N ILE A 594 15.05 23.30 20.61
CA ILE A 594 15.39 21.86 20.54
C ILE A 594 15.50 21.39 19.08
N LEU A 595 14.50 21.71 18.26
CA LEU A 595 14.43 21.24 16.87
C LEU A 595 15.57 21.79 16.02
N LYS A 596 15.95 23.04 16.23
CA LYS A 596 17.08 23.74 15.62
C LYS A 596 18.44 23.03 15.80
N GLU A 597 18.69 22.42 16.96
CA GLU A 597 19.89 21.56 17.18
C GLU A 597 19.69 20.09 16.71
N HIS A 598 18.46 19.69 16.37
CA HIS A 598 18.06 18.30 16.24
C HIS A 598 18.49 17.65 14.91
N LYS A 599 19.48 16.75 14.99
CA LYS A 599 20.21 16.29 13.79
C LYS A 599 19.45 15.36 12.85
N SER A 600 18.51 14.55 13.33
CA SER A 600 17.81 13.56 12.48
C SER A 600 16.54 14.10 11.80
N ILE A 601 15.72 14.89 12.50
CA ILE A 601 14.50 15.52 11.97
C ILE A 601 14.85 16.46 10.80
N LYS A 602 14.06 16.42 9.73
CA LYS A 602 14.19 17.23 8.50
C LYS A 602 12.88 17.89 8.07
N TYR A 603 11.75 17.45 8.62
CA TYR A 603 10.43 17.96 8.31
C TYR A 603 9.65 18.11 9.62
N LEU A 604 9.15 19.31 9.87
CA LEU A 604 8.20 19.63 10.93
C LEU A 604 6.90 20.09 10.29
N ASN A 605 5.81 19.41 10.64
CA ASN A 605 4.45 19.92 10.44
C ASN A 605 3.94 20.36 11.81
N ILE A 606 3.40 21.58 11.92
CA ILE A 606 2.94 22.13 13.19
C ILE A 606 1.66 22.95 13.02
N HIS A 607 0.68 22.71 13.90
CA HIS A 607 -0.52 23.53 14.04
C HIS A 607 -0.40 24.40 15.28
N ILE A 608 -0.46 25.72 15.10
CA ILE A 608 -0.31 26.71 16.18
C ILE A 608 -1.60 27.54 16.32
N THR A 609 -1.94 27.86 17.56
CA THR A 609 -3.15 28.62 17.91
C THR A 609 -2.79 29.93 18.61
N ASN A 610 -3.66 30.94 18.49
CA ASN A 610 -3.53 32.22 19.18
C ASN A 610 -2.14 32.89 18.98
N VAL A 611 -1.72 33.02 17.72
CA VAL A 611 -0.66 33.94 17.30
C VAL A 611 -1.29 35.35 17.24
N GLN A 612 -0.58 36.34 17.78
CA GLN A 612 -1.07 37.72 17.90
C GLN A 612 0.10 38.69 17.64
N PRO A 613 -0.15 39.88 17.05
CA PRO A 613 0.90 40.85 16.76
C PRO A 613 1.77 41.17 17.98
N SER A 614 3.08 41.03 17.82
CA SER A 614 4.10 41.23 18.86
C SER A 614 4.04 40.31 20.08
N ASN A 615 3.30 39.19 20.06
CA ASN A 615 3.40 38.18 21.13
C ASN A 615 4.67 37.32 20.98
N GLN A 616 5.07 36.66 22.07
CA GLN A 616 6.34 35.92 22.11
C GLN A 616 6.32 34.75 21.11
N LYS A 617 5.15 34.12 20.95
CA LYS A 617 4.87 33.07 19.96
C LYS A 617 5.12 33.52 18.51
N GLU A 618 4.59 34.68 18.09
CA GLU A 618 4.84 35.27 16.76
C GLU A 618 6.33 35.57 16.56
N VAL A 619 6.96 36.18 17.57
CA VAL A 619 8.38 36.55 17.56
C VAL A 619 9.30 35.34 17.40
N ASP A 620 9.01 34.21 18.06
CA ASP A 620 9.82 32.99 17.95
C ASP A 620 9.56 32.21 16.65
N LEU A 621 8.33 32.25 16.12
CA LEU A 621 8.04 31.72 14.79
C LEU A 621 8.76 32.51 13.69
N MET A 622 8.76 33.84 13.76
CA MET A 622 9.54 34.68 12.83
C MET A 622 11.03 34.32 12.87
N LYS A 623 11.62 34.07 14.05
CA LYS A 623 13.03 33.63 14.16
C LYS A 623 13.26 32.29 13.45
N SER A 624 12.40 31.29 13.63
CA SER A 624 12.59 29.99 12.99
C SER A 624 12.35 30.03 11.47
N LEU A 625 11.33 30.77 11.02
CA LEU A 625 11.08 31.06 9.59
C LEU A 625 12.21 31.85 8.91
N GLN A 626 13.03 32.58 9.67
CA GLN A 626 14.25 33.20 9.16
C GLN A 626 15.44 32.23 9.15
N ASN A 627 15.64 31.42 10.20
CA ASN A 627 16.90 30.69 10.44
C ASN A 627 16.88 29.18 10.14
N ASP A 628 15.77 28.46 10.38
CA ASP A 628 15.74 26.98 10.36
C ASP A 628 14.92 26.42 9.18
N GLU A 629 15.51 25.55 8.34
CA GLU A 629 14.85 24.94 7.15
C GLU A 629 13.84 23.82 7.49
N LEU A 630 13.52 23.62 8.77
CA LEU A 630 12.80 22.44 9.29
C LEU A 630 11.28 22.49 9.09
N ILE A 631 10.68 23.68 9.15
CA ILE A 631 9.22 23.84 9.02
C ILE A 631 8.83 23.57 7.57
N SER A 632 8.07 22.50 7.34
CA SER A 632 7.56 22.14 6.00
C SER A 632 6.08 22.42 5.81
N HIS A 633 5.29 22.29 6.88
CA HIS A 633 3.87 22.65 6.91
C HIS A 633 3.60 23.48 8.16
N LEU A 634 3.02 24.67 7.97
CA LEU A 634 2.57 25.52 9.06
C LEU A 634 1.07 25.76 8.95
N CYS A 635 0.32 25.23 9.91
CA CYS A 635 -1.08 25.57 10.11
C CYS A 635 -1.19 26.58 11.25
N ILE A 636 -1.95 27.65 11.04
CA ILE A 636 -2.27 28.65 12.07
C ILE A 636 -3.80 28.71 12.20
N SER A 637 -4.32 28.84 13.43
CA SER A 637 -5.76 29.05 13.63
C SER A 637 -6.09 30.00 14.77
N SER A 638 -7.28 30.62 14.73
CA SER A 638 -7.79 31.51 15.79
C SER A 638 -6.74 32.56 16.19
N SER A 639 -6.25 33.31 15.21
CA SER A 639 -5.05 34.15 15.31
C SER A 639 -5.20 35.44 14.49
N VAL A 640 -4.46 36.48 14.87
CA VAL A 640 -4.32 37.71 14.09
C VAL A 640 -2.88 37.75 13.55
N ILE A 641 -2.74 37.89 12.24
CA ILE A 641 -1.45 37.83 11.54
C ILE A 641 -0.97 39.26 11.26
N SER A 642 0.16 39.66 11.86
CA SER A 642 0.80 40.94 11.54
C SER A 642 1.42 40.94 10.14
N SER A 643 1.60 42.13 9.56
CA SER A 643 2.37 42.29 8.33
C SER A 643 3.83 41.87 8.50
N GLU A 644 4.43 42.07 9.68
CA GLU A 644 5.77 41.57 10.00
C GLU A 644 5.85 40.04 9.91
N PHE A 645 4.85 39.33 10.43
CA PHE A 645 4.78 37.87 10.33
C PHE A 645 4.44 37.40 8.91
N ALA A 646 3.61 38.13 8.17
CA ALA A 646 3.37 37.88 6.75
C ALA A 646 4.65 38.03 5.92
N GLU A 647 5.45 39.09 6.12
CA GLU A 647 6.76 39.27 5.46
C GLU A 647 7.78 38.18 5.86
N ALA A 648 7.74 37.68 7.10
CA ALA A 648 8.54 36.52 7.50
C ALA A 648 8.14 35.22 6.76
N LEU A 649 6.84 34.99 6.57
CA LEU A 649 6.30 33.87 5.78
C LEU A 649 6.66 34.02 4.29
N LEU A 650 6.58 35.25 3.75
CA LEU A 650 6.99 35.58 2.38
C LEU A 650 8.46 35.28 2.13
N HIS A 651 9.35 35.77 3.00
CA HIS A 651 10.79 35.49 2.92
C HIS A 651 11.10 33.99 3.10
N ALA A 652 10.35 33.26 3.93
CA ALA A 652 10.53 31.81 4.09
C ALA A 652 10.20 31.05 2.80
N GLY A 653 9.00 31.24 2.24
CA GLY A 653 8.55 30.54 1.03
C GLY A 653 9.33 30.95 -0.23
N ALA A 654 9.71 32.22 -0.37
CA ALA A 654 10.51 32.69 -1.50
C ALA A 654 11.94 32.13 -1.54
N LYS A 655 12.41 31.47 -0.47
CA LYS A 655 13.83 31.11 -0.27
C LYS A 655 14.07 29.61 -0.02
N ARG A 656 13.05 28.83 0.34
CA ARG A 656 13.21 27.48 0.93
C ARG A 656 12.34 26.43 0.24
N ASP A 657 12.98 25.53 -0.50
CA ASP A 657 12.36 24.34 -1.13
C ASP A 657 11.67 23.39 -0.12
N THR A 658 11.84 23.58 1.20
CA THR A 658 11.21 22.74 2.24
C THR A 658 9.88 23.27 2.75
N PHE A 659 9.65 24.58 2.73
CA PHE A 659 8.44 25.22 3.29
C PHE A 659 7.36 25.31 2.21
N THR A 660 6.44 24.34 2.22
CA THR A 660 5.63 24.02 1.04
C THR A 660 4.11 24.09 1.27
N TYR A 661 3.66 24.11 2.53
CA TYR A 661 2.25 24.16 2.91
C TYR A 661 1.99 25.23 3.98
N LEU A 662 1.02 26.11 3.73
CA LEU A 662 0.60 27.15 4.67
C LEU A 662 -0.94 27.18 4.75
N GLU A 663 -1.49 27.02 5.96
CA GLU A 663 -2.94 26.97 6.16
C GLU A 663 -3.39 27.90 7.29
N PHE A 664 -4.45 28.66 7.05
CA PHE A 664 -5.06 29.57 8.02
C PHE A 664 -6.52 29.16 8.27
N TYR A 665 -6.92 29.02 9.54
CA TYR A 665 -8.29 28.66 9.94
C TYR A 665 -8.85 29.64 10.98
N ASN A 666 -9.89 30.39 10.64
CA ASN A 666 -10.42 31.47 11.47
C ASN A 666 -9.29 32.45 11.88
N CYS A 667 -8.55 32.96 10.89
CA CYS A 667 -7.47 33.93 11.08
C CYS A 667 -7.82 35.28 10.46
N GLN A 668 -7.44 36.36 11.16
CA GLN A 668 -7.46 37.71 10.60
C GLN A 668 -6.13 37.98 9.91
N VAL A 669 -6.18 38.32 8.63
CA VAL A 669 -5.03 38.64 7.76
C VAL A 669 -5.48 39.83 6.90
N GLU A 670 -4.65 40.86 6.76
CA GLU A 670 -4.99 42.00 5.89
C GLU A 670 -5.01 41.57 4.41
N ASP A 671 -5.93 42.12 3.61
CA ASP A 671 -6.13 41.70 2.22
C ASP A 671 -4.89 41.92 1.33
N ASP A 672 -4.10 42.96 1.60
CA ASP A 672 -2.83 43.21 0.91
C ASP A 672 -1.80 42.11 1.21
N ASP A 673 -1.63 41.72 2.48
CA ASP A 673 -0.71 40.64 2.88
C ASP A 673 -1.20 39.26 2.42
N LYS A 674 -2.53 39.05 2.42
CA LYS A 674 -3.17 37.87 1.83
C LYS A 674 -2.88 37.77 0.33
N ALA A 675 -2.93 38.89 -0.40
CA ALA A 675 -2.55 38.95 -1.82
C ALA A 675 -1.05 38.72 -2.05
N LYS A 676 -0.16 39.25 -1.19
CA LYS A 676 1.27 38.92 -1.23
C LYS A 676 1.50 37.42 -1.03
N LEU A 677 0.88 36.81 0.00
CA LEU A 677 1.03 35.39 0.30
C LEU A 677 0.49 34.52 -0.86
N GLN A 678 -0.61 34.94 -1.48
CA GLN A 678 -1.15 34.30 -2.69
C GLN A 678 -0.11 34.26 -3.83
N SER A 679 0.76 35.27 -3.95
CA SER A 679 1.82 35.26 -4.98
C SER A 679 2.85 34.13 -4.80
N LEU A 680 3.07 33.60 -3.58
CA LEU A 680 3.90 32.41 -3.37
C LEU A 680 3.22 31.14 -3.89
N TYR A 681 1.91 31.04 -3.72
CA TYR A 681 1.14 29.92 -4.29
C TYR A 681 1.09 30.02 -5.81
N GLU A 682 0.96 31.23 -6.36
CA GLU A 682 0.94 31.46 -7.81
C GLU A 682 2.30 31.22 -8.47
N ASN A 683 3.40 31.70 -7.87
CA ASN A 683 4.75 31.52 -8.41
C ASN A 683 5.31 30.10 -8.22
N GLY A 684 4.82 29.34 -7.22
CA GLY A 684 5.19 27.94 -6.97
C GLY A 684 5.97 27.68 -5.69
N SER A 685 6.48 28.72 -5.02
CA SER A 685 7.10 28.65 -3.69
C SER A 685 6.24 27.89 -2.66
N LEU A 686 4.92 28.00 -2.74
CA LEU A 686 4.00 27.16 -1.98
C LEU A 686 3.25 26.19 -2.90
N HIS A 687 3.08 24.96 -2.44
CA HIS A 687 2.31 23.92 -3.13
C HIS A 687 0.85 23.89 -2.65
N GLN A 688 0.58 24.40 -1.45
CA GLN A 688 -0.75 24.61 -0.89
C GLN A 688 -0.78 25.88 -0.04
N LEU A 689 -1.77 26.74 -0.31
CA LEU A 689 -2.10 27.90 0.51
C LEU A 689 -3.62 27.96 0.67
N ASN A 690 -4.09 27.84 1.90
CA ASN A 690 -5.53 27.82 2.21
C ASN A 690 -5.89 28.87 3.26
N PHE A 691 -7.01 29.59 3.04
CA PHE A 691 -7.63 30.47 4.02
C PHE A 691 -9.07 30.00 4.27
N TYR A 692 -9.33 29.44 5.44
CA TYR A 692 -10.64 28.99 5.88
C TYR A 692 -11.22 29.96 6.91
N GLU A 693 -12.47 30.36 6.74
CA GLU A 693 -13.21 31.14 7.75
C GLU A 693 -13.61 30.27 8.96
N ALA A 694 -13.82 28.97 8.74
CA ALA A 694 -14.19 28.01 9.77
C ALA A 694 -12.98 27.51 10.61
N PRO A 695 -13.17 27.13 11.89
CA PRO A 695 -12.16 26.45 12.70
C PRO A 695 -11.73 25.10 12.09
N ARG A 696 -10.45 24.71 12.26
CA ARG A 696 -9.88 23.48 11.68
C ARG A 696 -10.68 22.21 12.01
N TRP A 697 -11.23 22.11 13.22
CA TRP A 697 -12.02 20.93 13.64
C TRP A 697 -13.33 20.80 12.87
N TYR A 698 -13.94 21.89 12.41
CA TYR A 698 -15.19 21.86 11.64
C TYR A 698 -14.95 21.25 10.25
N VAL A 699 -13.87 21.67 9.59
CA VAL A 699 -13.44 21.13 8.28
C VAL A 699 -13.12 19.63 8.38
N LEU A 700 -12.49 19.20 9.48
CA LEU A 700 -12.17 17.78 9.72
C LEU A 700 -13.40 16.91 10.03
N LEU A 701 -14.48 17.47 10.60
CA LEU A 701 -15.72 16.73 10.84
C LEU A 701 -16.44 16.37 9.54
N ASP A 702 -16.50 17.29 8.58
CA ASP A 702 -17.17 17.00 7.30
C ASP A 702 -16.45 15.89 6.51
N GLU A 703 -15.12 15.83 6.60
CA GLU A 703 -14.29 14.74 6.07
C GLU A 703 -14.44 13.38 6.80
N THR A 704 -15.13 13.35 7.94
CA THR A 704 -15.24 12.18 8.84
C THR A 704 -16.69 11.84 9.25
N ASN A 705 -17.69 12.38 8.55
CA ASN A 705 -19.14 12.22 8.81
C ASN A 705 -19.70 10.77 8.88
N GLY A 706 -18.89 9.73 8.67
CA GLY A 706 -19.28 8.34 8.93
C GLY A 706 -19.38 7.97 10.43
N TRP A 707 -18.70 8.69 11.33
CA TRP A 707 -18.46 8.24 12.71
C TRP A 707 -19.49 8.71 13.76
N VAL A 708 -20.17 9.85 13.52
CA VAL A 708 -21.02 10.53 14.52
C VAL A 708 -22.24 9.70 14.98
N ASN A 709 -22.66 8.70 14.19
CA ASN A 709 -23.87 7.91 14.49
C ASN A 709 -23.71 6.83 15.58
N ILE A 710 -22.50 6.55 16.09
CA ILE A 710 -22.29 5.50 17.09
C ILE A 710 -22.74 5.94 18.50
N GLY A 711 -22.68 7.23 18.83
CA GLY A 711 -23.07 7.74 20.16
C GLY A 711 -24.58 7.90 20.42
N LYS A 712 -25.44 7.82 19.39
CA LYS A 712 -26.86 8.17 19.52
C LYS A 712 -27.79 6.97 19.78
N ARG A 713 -27.60 6.25 20.91
CA ARG A 713 -28.69 5.47 21.54
C ARG A 713 -28.50 5.19 23.04
N SER A 714 -29.60 5.36 23.79
CA SER A 714 -29.87 4.88 25.16
C SER A 714 -28.85 5.17 26.27
N SER A 715 -29.05 6.30 26.97
CA SER A 715 -28.53 6.54 28.32
C SER A 715 -29.58 7.19 29.25
N SER A 716 -30.77 6.59 29.32
CA SER A 716 -31.72 6.89 30.40
C SER A 716 -31.32 6.13 31.67
N ILE A 717 -30.82 6.81 32.72
CA ILE A 717 -31.03 6.49 34.16
C ILE A 717 -30.27 7.48 35.09
N SER A 718 -30.94 7.82 36.20
CA SER A 718 -30.49 8.48 37.45
C SER A 718 -29.27 9.41 37.48
N THR A 719 -29.50 10.66 37.91
CA THR A 719 -28.49 11.52 38.54
C THR A 719 -27.99 10.94 39.88
N GLY A 720 -26.69 10.76 40.01
CA GLY A 720 -26.02 10.46 41.28
C GLY A 720 -24.73 11.27 41.39
N ASN A 721 -24.49 11.93 42.53
CA ASN A 721 -23.38 12.88 42.66
C ASN A 721 -22.02 12.19 42.68
N GLY A 722 -21.22 12.43 41.65
CA GLY A 722 -19.81 12.08 41.52
C GLY A 722 -19.16 13.04 40.51
N SER A 723 -17.83 13.16 40.54
CA SER A 723 -17.06 14.08 39.69
C SER A 723 -17.37 13.87 38.20
N PRO A 724 -17.40 14.95 37.38
CA PRO A 724 -17.75 14.84 35.97
C PRO A 724 -16.74 13.95 35.22
N ASN A 725 -17.27 13.01 34.45
CA ASN A 725 -16.46 12.00 33.77
C ASN A 725 -15.90 12.55 32.44
N PHE A 726 -14.79 12.02 31.93
CA PHE A 726 -14.09 12.57 30.75
C PHE A 726 -15.00 12.73 29.52
N VAL A 727 -15.91 11.77 29.30
CA VAL A 727 -16.93 11.84 28.23
C VAL A 727 -17.92 13.00 28.44
N GLN A 728 -18.27 13.34 29.68
CA GLN A 728 -19.07 14.54 29.97
C GLN A 728 -18.29 15.82 29.70
N LEU A 729 -16.96 15.84 29.95
CA LEU A 729 -16.14 17.01 29.65
C LEU A 729 -16.10 17.31 28.15
N VAL A 730 -15.85 16.29 27.31
CA VAL A 730 -15.90 16.41 25.85
C VAL A 730 -17.31 16.77 25.36
N THR A 731 -18.35 16.22 25.99
CA THR A 731 -19.76 16.52 25.64
C THR A 731 -20.21 17.91 26.12
N LEU A 732 -19.58 18.49 27.14
CA LEU A 732 -19.84 19.86 27.62
C LEU A 732 -19.13 20.88 26.74
N LEU A 733 -17.84 20.68 26.44
CA LEU A 733 -17.07 21.54 25.55
C LEU A 733 -17.70 21.61 24.14
N LEU A 734 -18.16 20.48 23.59
CA LEU A 734 -18.91 20.44 22.32
C LEU A 734 -20.35 20.98 22.40
N ARG A 735 -20.79 21.50 23.54
CA ARG A 735 -22.17 21.95 23.77
C ARG A 735 -22.27 23.39 24.22
N GLU A 736 -21.36 23.89 25.05
CA GLU A 736 -21.35 25.30 25.45
C GLU A 736 -21.07 26.22 24.24
N ASP A 737 -20.20 25.80 23.31
CA ASP A 737 -19.94 26.50 22.04
C ASP A 737 -21.12 26.41 21.03
N LEU A 738 -21.98 25.40 21.14
CA LEU A 738 -23.18 25.24 20.30
C LEU A 738 -24.42 25.97 20.85
N GLU A 739 -24.33 26.55 22.05
CA GLU A 739 -25.42 27.33 22.66
C GLU A 739 -25.08 28.85 22.69
N GLN A 740 -24.04 29.30 21.95
CA GLN A 740 -23.64 30.73 21.80
C GLN A 740 -23.53 31.26 20.35
N ASN A 741 -24.05 30.56 19.33
CA ASN A 741 -24.25 31.09 17.97
C ASN A 741 -25.69 30.84 17.48
#